data_AF-A0A7L9QE47-F1
#
_entry.id   AF-A0A7L9QE47-F1
#
_cell.length_a   1.000
_cell.length_b   1.000
_cell.length_c   1.000
_cell.angle_alpha   90.00
_cell.angle_beta   90.00
_cell.angle_gamma   90.00
#
_symmetry.space_group_name_H-M   'P 1'
#
loop_
_entity.id
_entity.type
_entity.pdbx_description
1 polymer ?
#
loop_
_entity_poly.entity_id
_entity_poly.type
_entity_poly.pdbx_seq_one_letter_code
_entity_poly.pdbx_strand_id
1 'polypeptide(L)'
;MASASKRQQRPFCSPSATLCTLAIVASFGALVRCQSGGFGSPPPAAGQCDAAGPRQECGWNGIEDWKCASKGCCYDAKTPTQVGTANVKVTTPVCFKPNGGASNYDLNGGFTAAANGNGLQGTLKQSGSGTQPELGPDITTLSILVENVTPDILHAKIGAPGRWEIPKSIFLAPNVTASNGPASYQFNYSVSPFTFAVARSDSNGQALFNTVGTRLVFKDQYMEISTSVPETAALYGLGERTSSTGLELRRDGIPLALWNRDHQAALPDQNVYGSHPILMDVREDGTAHGVLLLNSNAMDVVLTQSRVQWRVTGGVLDFYFLMGPTPNAILDQLTTIIGRPVMPPYWSLGLMNSKYGYGSAEFYQQILNGYGNASIPLETFVSDSQYMNHDEDFTLGDKFPLSDMKDFLNRIRAQGQRWVPILDPPIHIRKGYEPYDSGIKEDVFMKDISGKPYVGQLWPGAVHWPDFKNPNTTTWWTRMIKGVYDDLPLDGLWIDMNEPSNYCTGDVCWNDDTVPPRNDFVCMIGCVSGRDQVLATAGNKSVTLNESYFNPPYTINNGDNAYNISYKTVAVTAYHYDGTLVYNAHNLYGMLETLATTSALQSLRNKRQFILTRSTFLGSGAYAAHWTGDTNSKWEDMRWSIPTILNNGIAGISFSGADICGFMMKATDELCSRWAAVGAFYPYARNHHSDGWQEFFRWEGTSIVARKVLATRYRLLPYLYTAFFDSHTYGCPVARPLFFTFPADNTTRNIAEQWMMGDALLVSPILYEKTTTVRAYFPKGTWYDFYSGRVLDATNGGKWDYVTAEMTDNVPLHVLGGNIIPMALGSEFMLTQAVRNASHALVVAFPKANSTYAGDRCGGRCGGAPQAGVQNACGHMYLDQGEELNMTRSLNNYLNLASQLVQQASGSYKGFLSATFAGTPGGSSGATCGKDTWTWPTIDTVIVMGVGPVDGDSIVIQAVNAASATPGTVQTASVDSTPGVTNLSAGTAKYDAALQKLTISGLNFQLTCPIGLRVSWNSGAPAAAPASAPASTGAPAALFGTAVKEPASPPNSVVSPPGGPGSASSPPSNFGSPSGASTESSRSSSDAPAQGSPAAFPSSSSGSPSPSGSSSGSPGSSSSSSGGSSSSPSGSGSPSYSSYSSSSGSSSSSPSSYSSPSSYSSSPNYGSSSSSSPSYTPSPTYYSSPSRSPPRSPSGGGGGGPGGGGPGGGNFFG
;
A
#
# COMPACT_ATOMS: atom_id res chain seq x y z
N MET A 1 26.23 -40.30 -26.78
CA MET A 1 25.92 -41.49 -27.61
C MET A 1 24.92 -40.99 -28.66
N ALA A 2 25.26 -40.79 -29.94
CA ALA A 2 25.75 -41.72 -30.98
C ALA A 2 24.62 -42.54 -31.64
N SER A 3 24.53 -42.70 -32.97
CA SER A 3 25.21 -42.05 -34.11
C SER A 3 24.59 -42.45 -35.48
N ALA A 4 24.82 -41.64 -36.54
CA ALA A 4 24.93 -42.03 -37.97
C ALA A 4 23.71 -42.64 -38.74
N SER A 5 23.56 -42.54 -40.09
CA SER A 5 24.12 -41.61 -41.12
C SER A 5 23.50 -41.80 -42.54
N LYS A 6 23.80 -40.85 -43.46
CA LYS A 6 23.77 -40.90 -44.97
C LYS A 6 22.41 -40.64 -45.67
N ARG A 7 22.33 -40.02 -46.87
CA ARG A 7 23.29 -39.88 -48.02
C ARG A 7 23.51 -38.43 -48.55
N GLN A 8 24.28 -38.30 -49.64
CA GLN A 8 24.86 -37.06 -50.22
C GLN A 8 24.20 -36.55 -51.53
N GLN A 9 24.18 -35.21 -51.72
CA GLN A 9 24.79 -34.36 -52.78
C GLN A 9 24.65 -34.74 -54.30
N ARG A 10 24.09 -33.88 -55.20
CA ARG A 10 24.66 -32.72 -56.00
C ARG A 10 25.12 -33.10 -57.45
N PRO A 11 25.48 -32.17 -58.40
CA PRO A 11 24.89 -30.87 -58.83
C PRO A 11 25.01 -30.61 -60.39
N PHE A 12 25.18 -29.34 -60.82
CA PHE A 12 25.58 -28.77 -62.15
C PHE A 12 24.45 -28.44 -63.18
N CYS A 13 24.54 -27.43 -64.07
CA CYS A 13 25.60 -26.42 -64.37
C CYS A 13 25.05 -25.07 -64.93
N SER A 14 25.93 -24.12 -65.29
CA SER A 14 25.67 -22.81 -65.96
C SER A 14 26.79 -22.51 -66.98
N PRO A 15 26.60 -21.70 -68.07
CA PRO A 15 27.07 -20.29 -68.05
C PRO A 15 26.42 -19.24 -69.01
N SER A 16 26.48 -17.96 -68.59
CA SER A 16 26.78 -16.68 -69.29
C SER A 16 26.43 -16.35 -70.78
N ALA A 17 25.54 -15.35 -70.94
CA ALA A 17 25.70 -14.01 -71.59
C ALA A 17 26.22 -13.78 -73.05
N THR A 18 25.48 -12.93 -73.81
CA THR A 18 25.91 -12.11 -74.97
C THR A 18 25.16 -10.75 -74.98
N LEU A 19 25.63 -9.74 -75.73
CA LEU A 19 25.16 -8.32 -75.73
C LEU A 19 24.94 -7.78 -77.18
N CYS A 20 24.56 -6.48 -77.31
CA CYS A 20 24.46 -5.66 -78.56
C CYS A 20 23.18 -5.83 -79.43
N THR A 21 22.62 -4.83 -80.17
CA THR A 21 22.83 -3.36 -80.28
C THR A 21 21.71 -2.67 -81.13
N LEU A 22 21.35 -1.40 -80.84
CA LEU A 22 20.79 -0.33 -81.73
C LEU A 22 19.45 -0.62 -82.51
N ALA A 23 18.69 0.35 -83.07
CA ALA A 23 18.43 1.79 -82.84
C ALA A 23 17.24 2.25 -83.76
N ILE A 24 16.99 3.57 -83.87
CA ILE A 24 16.05 4.28 -84.78
C ILE A 24 14.56 4.27 -84.32
N VAL A 25 13.72 5.30 -84.52
CA VAL A 25 13.76 6.77 -84.23
C VAL A 25 12.47 7.41 -84.83
N ALA A 26 11.87 8.39 -84.11
CA ALA A 26 10.80 9.31 -84.58
C ALA A 26 9.39 8.69 -84.86
N SER A 27 8.25 9.42 -84.80
CA SER A 27 8.01 10.83 -84.45
C SER A 27 6.53 11.14 -84.12
N PHE A 28 6.28 12.11 -83.22
CA PHE A 28 4.98 12.79 -82.89
C PHE A 28 3.76 11.91 -82.47
N GLY A 29 2.86 12.37 -81.58
CA GLY A 29 2.90 13.56 -80.72
C GLY A 29 1.51 14.04 -80.25
N ALA A 30 1.07 13.62 -79.05
CA ALA A 30 -0.09 14.18 -78.35
C ALA A 30 0.13 14.13 -76.82
N LEU A 31 -0.34 15.16 -76.09
CA LEU A 31 -0.02 15.31 -74.66
C LEU A 31 -0.96 14.52 -73.75
N VAL A 32 -0.38 13.64 -72.94
CA VAL A 32 -0.74 13.53 -71.52
C VAL A 32 0.51 13.87 -70.72
N ARG A 33 0.47 14.97 -69.96
CA ARG A 33 1.48 15.24 -68.93
C ARG A 33 1.23 14.32 -67.75
N CYS A 34 1.82 13.13 -67.76
CA CYS A 34 2.22 12.52 -66.49
C CYS A 34 3.28 13.46 -65.89
N GLN A 35 2.85 14.28 -64.92
CA GLN A 35 3.80 15.01 -64.08
C GLN A 35 4.74 13.98 -63.43
N SER A 36 6.00 14.35 -63.28
CA SER A 36 6.94 13.62 -62.42
C SER A 36 6.51 13.78 -60.96
N GLY A 37 5.51 13.00 -60.55
CA GLY A 37 5.26 12.74 -59.14
C GLY A 37 6.56 12.23 -58.54
N GLY A 38 7.06 12.94 -57.52
CA GLY A 38 8.40 12.70 -57.01
C GLY A 38 8.59 11.25 -56.58
N PHE A 39 9.77 10.68 -56.86
CA PHE A 39 10.19 9.46 -56.19
C PHE A 39 10.13 9.72 -54.68
N GLY A 40 9.21 9.03 -53.99
CA GLY A 40 9.12 9.10 -52.54
C GLY A 40 10.44 8.68 -51.91
N SER A 41 10.69 9.15 -50.69
CA SER A 41 11.85 8.69 -49.91
C SER A 41 11.81 7.16 -49.81
N PRO A 42 12.95 6.46 -49.97
CA PRO A 42 12.98 5.02 -49.79
C PRO A 42 12.53 4.64 -48.37
N PRO A 43 11.90 3.48 -48.17
CA PRO A 43 11.52 3.02 -46.85
C PRO A 43 12.75 2.92 -45.91
N PRO A 44 12.57 3.09 -44.59
CA PRO A 44 13.66 2.96 -43.63
C PRO A 44 14.35 1.60 -43.72
N ALA A 45 15.65 1.58 -43.45
CA ALA A 45 16.43 0.34 -43.42
C ALA A 45 16.03 -0.54 -42.23
N ALA A 46 16.25 -1.85 -42.37
CA ALA A 46 16.03 -2.80 -41.28
C ALA A 46 16.79 -2.39 -40.01
N GLY A 47 16.10 -2.31 -38.87
CA GLY A 47 16.63 -1.81 -37.60
C GLY A 47 16.40 -0.31 -37.34
N GLN A 48 15.97 0.49 -38.32
CA GLN A 48 15.59 1.90 -38.12
C GLN A 48 14.16 2.09 -37.59
N CYS A 49 13.39 1.01 -37.49
CA CYS A 49 12.01 0.99 -36.99
C CYS A 49 11.92 0.11 -35.73
N ASP A 50 11.70 0.73 -34.59
CA ASP A 50 11.37 0.08 -33.33
C ASP A 50 9.87 0.27 -33.02
N ALA A 51 9.08 -0.76 -33.30
CA ALA A 51 7.64 -0.76 -33.01
C ALA A 51 7.33 -0.54 -31.52
N ALA A 52 8.23 -0.95 -30.61
CA ALA A 52 8.10 -0.78 -29.17
C ALA A 52 8.97 0.39 -28.63
N GLY A 53 9.47 1.27 -29.51
CA GLY A 53 10.12 2.54 -29.18
C GLY A 53 9.11 3.71 -29.12
N PRO A 54 9.55 4.92 -28.75
CA PRO A 54 8.70 6.12 -28.80
C PRO A 54 8.37 6.41 -30.28
N ARG A 55 7.11 6.74 -30.59
CA ARG A 55 6.63 6.90 -31.97
C ARG A 55 6.14 8.32 -32.22
N GLN A 56 6.96 9.15 -32.86
CA GLN A 56 6.51 10.46 -33.36
C GLN A 56 5.72 10.28 -34.66
N GLU A 57 4.54 10.90 -34.78
CA GLU A 57 3.70 10.83 -35.99
C GLU A 57 4.47 11.31 -37.25
N CYS A 58 4.32 10.55 -38.34
CA CYS A 58 4.78 10.92 -39.68
C CYS A 58 3.63 10.93 -40.73
N GLY A 59 2.48 10.33 -40.41
CA GLY A 59 1.30 10.35 -41.26
C GLY A 59 0.03 10.05 -40.47
N TRP A 60 -1.08 10.57 -40.98
CA TRP A 60 -2.39 10.53 -40.34
C TRP A 60 -2.82 9.10 -39.98
N ASN A 61 -3.60 8.96 -38.90
CA ASN A 61 -4.21 7.67 -38.54
C ASN A 61 -5.07 7.14 -39.69
N GLY A 62 -4.85 5.88 -40.09
CA GLY A 62 -5.47 5.27 -41.28
C GLY A 62 -4.71 5.50 -42.59
N ILE A 63 -3.48 6.03 -42.57
CA ILE A 63 -2.58 5.99 -43.72
C ILE A 63 -2.18 4.55 -44.07
N GLU A 64 -2.16 4.21 -45.35
CA GLU A 64 -1.69 2.90 -45.84
C GLU A 64 -0.17 2.75 -45.70
N ASP A 65 0.31 1.53 -45.48
CA ASP A 65 1.74 1.17 -45.36
C ASP A 65 2.62 1.87 -46.40
N TRP A 66 2.35 1.66 -47.70
CA TRP A 66 3.14 2.24 -48.79
C TRP A 66 3.12 3.79 -48.81
N LYS A 67 2.04 4.42 -48.31
CA LYS A 67 1.94 5.89 -48.15
C LYS A 67 2.73 6.40 -46.94
N CYS A 68 2.98 5.55 -45.94
CA CYS A 68 3.93 5.83 -44.87
C CYS A 68 5.38 5.62 -45.34
N ALA A 69 5.65 4.47 -45.95
CA ALA A 69 6.96 4.09 -46.47
C ALA A 69 7.52 5.13 -47.45
N SER A 70 6.70 5.65 -48.36
CA SER A 70 7.09 6.70 -49.32
C SER A 70 7.44 8.08 -48.71
N LYS A 71 7.16 8.29 -47.41
CA LYS A 71 7.68 9.44 -46.65
C LYS A 71 9.04 9.18 -46.00
N GLY A 72 9.61 7.97 -46.16
CA GLY A 72 10.81 7.53 -45.44
C GLY A 72 10.52 7.22 -43.98
N CYS A 73 9.31 6.71 -43.69
CA CYS A 73 8.82 6.50 -42.33
C CYS A 73 8.44 5.04 -42.06
N CYS A 74 8.46 4.71 -40.77
CA CYS A 74 8.18 3.38 -40.24
C CYS A 74 6.67 3.16 -40.11
N TYR A 75 6.23 1.95 -40.44
CA TYR A 75 4.84 1.54 -40.37
C TYR A 75 4.70 0.29 -39.49
N ASP A 76 3.74 0.30 -38.57
CA ASP A 76 3.33 -0.89 -37.81
C ASP A 76 1.84 -0.84 -37.52
N ALA A 77 1.10 -1.68 -38.22
CA ALA A 77 -0.35 -1.86 -38.12
C ALA A 77 -0.81 -2.70 -36.92
N LYS A 78 0.08 -3.12 -36.02
CA LYS A 78 -0.34 -3.69 -34.73
C LYS A 78 -0.99 -2.61 -33.87
N THR A 79 -2.31 -2.53 -33.94
CA THR A 79 -3.14 -1.86 -32.93
C THR A 79 -2.81 -2.40 -31.54
N PRO A 80 -2.88 -1.56 -30.48
CA PRO A 80 -2.95 -2.04 -29.11
C PRO A 80 -4.02 -3.14 -28.99
N THR A 81 -3.69 -4.23 -28.30
CA THR A 81 -4.67 -5.28 -27.98
C THR A 81 -5.77 -4.71 -27.11
N GLN A 82 -7.03 -5.08 -27.37
CA GLN A 82 -8.15 -4.66 -26.51
C GLN A 82 -7.92 -5.14 -25.07
N VAL A 83 -8.15 -4.23 -24.11
CA VAL A 83 -8.09 -4.52 -22.68
C VAL A 83 -9.46 -4.24 -22.06
N GLY A 84 -10.18 -5.30 -21.74
CA GLY A 84 -11.51 -5.22 -21.14
C GLY A 84 -12.51 -4.42 -21.99
N THR A 85 -13.28 -3.56 -21.34
CA THR A 85 -14.40 -2.80 -21.92
C THR A 85 -14.07 -1.34 -22.24
N ALA A 86 -12.85 -0.88 -21.95
CA ALA A 86 -12.41 0.48 -22.25
C ALA A 86 -11.90 0.60 -23.70
N ASN A 87 -12.25 1.70 -24.37
CA ASN A 87 -11.66 2.05 -25.67
C ASN A 87 -10.27 2.65 -25.44
N VAL A 88 -9.26 1.81 -25.21
CA VAL A 88 -7.87 2.23 -24.97
C VAL A 88 -7.33 2.97 -26.19
N LYS A 89 -7.36 4.30 -26.15
CA LYS A 89 -6.75 5.19 -27.15
C LYS A 89 -5.28 5.44 -26.82
N VAL A 90 -4.46 4.38 -26.82
CA VAL A 90 -3.02 4.62 -26.99
C VAL A 90 -2.85 5.19 -28.39
N THR A 91 -2.66 6.51 -28.51
CA THR A 91 -2.53 7.22 -29.80
C THR A 91 -1.17 7.01 -30.45
N THR A 92 -0.58 5.83 -30.23
CA THR A 92 0.64 5.31 -30.83
C THR A 92 0.52 5.37 -32.36
N PRO A 93 1.26 6.26 -33.05
CA PRO A 93 1.09 6.43 -34.48
C PRO A 93 1.42 5.15 -35.25
N VAL A 94 0.48 4.76 -36.12
CA VAL A 94 0.62 3.62 -37.03
C VAL A 94 1.74 3.91 -38.06
N CYS A 95 1.86 5.18 -38.46
CA CYS A 95 2.95 5.71 -39.28
C CYS A 95 3.79 6.70 -38.48
N PHE A 96 5.06 6.37 -38.26
CA PHE A 96 5.95 7.07 -37.35
C PHE A 96 7.32 7.33 -37.96
N LYS A 97 8.03 8.35 -37.46
CA LYS A 97 9.41 8.64 -37.87
C LYS A 97 10.34 7.45 -37.55
N PRO A 98 11.44 7.26 -38.29
CA PRO A 98 12.50 6.32 -37.93
C PRO A 98 12.99 6.53 -36.49
N ASN A 99 12.76 5.53 -35.66
CA ASN A 99 12.89 5.60 -34.20
C ASN A 99 13.69 4.42 -33.61
N GLY A 100 14.34 3.61 -34.44
CA GLY A 100 15.28 2.55 -34.06
C GLY A 100 16.74 2.93 -34.35
N GLY A 101 17.68 2.28 -33.66
CA GLY A 101 19.11 2.53 -33.78
C GLY A 101 19.91 1.84 -32.67
N ALA A 102 21.25 1.90 -32.76
CA ALA A 102 22.15 1.39 -31.73
C ALA A 102 22.41 2.43 -30.62
N SER A 103 23.18 2.06 -29.60
CA SER A 103 23.80 3.02 -28.68
C SER A 103 24.80 3.88 -29.42
N ASN A 104 24.60 5.20 -29.43
CA ASN A 104 25.46 6.19 -30.10
C ASN A 104 26.36 6.94 -29.10
N TYR A 105 26.91 6.22 -28.12
CA TYR A 105 27.85 6.75 -27.13
C TYR A 105 29.05 5.80 -26.99
N ASP A 106 30.27 6.32 -26.86
CA ASP A 106 31.50 5.57 -26.61
C ASP A 106 32.12 5.94 -25.25
N LEU A 107 32.75 4.97 -24.57
CA LEU A 107 33.50 5.19 -23.33
C LEU A 107 34.88 5.82 -23.62
N ASN A 108 34.90 7.15 -23.70
CA ASN A 108 36.09 7.95 -23.98
C ASN A 108 37.10 7.87 -22.82
N GLY A 109 38.24 7.22 -23.06
CA GLY A 109 39.35 7.12 -22.11
C GLY A 109 39.30 5.90 -21.18
N GLY A 110 38.29 5.04 -21.31
CA GLY A 110 38.08 3.90 -20.42
C GLY A 110 37.51 4.29 -19.05
N PHE A 111 37.52 3.33 -18.12
CA PHE A 111 37.19 3.57 -16.72
C PHE A 111 38.45 3.88 -15.89
N THR A 112 38.27 4.75 -14.90
CA THR A 112 39.22 5.04 -13.82
C THR A 112 38.60 4.64 -12.47
N ALA A 113 39.37 4.59 -11.38
CA ALA A 113 38.79 4.36 -10.06
C ALA A 113 37.83 5.50 -9.68
N ALA A 114 36.67 5.16 -9.10
CA ALA A 114 35.71 6.14 -8.60
C ALA A 114 36.30 6.97 -7.46
N ALA A 115 35.90 8.25 -7.35
CA ALA A 115 36.45 9.18 -6.36
C ALA A 115 36.23 8.76 -4.89
N ASN A 116 35.28 7.85 -4.62
CA ASN A 116 35.04 7.25 -3.30
C ASN A 116 35.97 6.05 -2.97
N GLY A 117 36.81 5.60 -3.92
CA GLY A 117 37.65 4.41 -3.83
C GLY A 117 36.95 3.07 -4.15
N ASN A 118 35.62 3.03 -4.18
CA ASN A 118 34.79 1.82 -4.23
C ASN A 118 34.01 1.70 -5.54
N GLY A 119 34.69 1.79 -6.68
CA GLY A 119 34.04 1.63 -7.98
C GLY A 119 34.85 2.09 -9.18
N LEU A 120 34.14 2.28 -10.30
CA LEU A 120 34.64 2.78 -11.56
C LEU A 120 33.93 4.09 -11.95
N GLN A 121 34.65 5.03 -12.54
CA GLN A 121 34.09 6.26 -13.12
C GLN A 121 34.70 6.51 -14.52
N GLY A 122 33.88 7.03 -15.44
CA GLY A 122 34.27 7.24 -16.84
C GLY A 122 33.47 8.34 -17.53
N THR A 123 33.88 8.69 -18.75
CA THR A 123 33.19 9.68 -19.60
C THR A 123 32.63 8.98 -20.83
N LEU A 124 31.33 9.10 -21.08
CA LEU A 124 30.73 8.70 -22.34
C LEU A 124 30.68 9.92 -23.28
N LYS A 125 31.03 9.74 -24.55
CA LYS A 125 30.89 10.78 -25.59
C LYS A 125 30.02 10.26 -26.72
N GLN A 126 29.18 11.12 -27.29
CA GLN A 126 28.31 10.73 -28.40
C GLN A 126 29.16 10.40 -29.65
N SER A 127 28.85 9.28 -30.30
CA SER A 127 29.52 8.79 -31.51
C SER A 127 28.54 8.76 -32.70
N GLY A 128 28.94 9.40 -33.80
CA GLY A 128 28.06 9.62 -34.96
C GLY A 128 27.01 10.72 -34.72
N SER A 129 25.94 10.71 -35.52
CA SER A 129 24.80 11.60 -35.36
C SER A 129 23.80 11.05 -34.34
N GLY A 130 23.18 11.93 -33.55
CA GLY A 130 22.08 11.55 -32.64
C GLY A 130 20.85 10.99 -33.34
N THR A 131 19.96 10.38 -32.55
CA THR A 131 18.65 9.90 -33.00
C THR A 131 17.53 10.77 -32.42
N GLN A 132 16.34 10.71 -33.03
CA GLN A 132 15.13 11.38 -32.54
C GLN A 132 15.32 12.89 -32.25
N PRO A 133 15.72 13.72 -33.23
CA PRO A 133 15.97 15.15 -33.03
C PRO A 133 14.70 15.92 -32.60
N GLU A 134 13.50 15.40 -32.88
CA GLU A 134 12.24 15.94 -32.34
C GLU A 134 12.13 15.88 -30.81
N LEU A 135 12.83 14.95 -30.14
CA LEU A 135 12.82 14.83 -28.68
C LEU A 135 13.85 15.78 -28.01
N GLY A 136 14.47 16.65 -28.79
CA GLY A 136 15.46 17.64 -28.35
C GLY A 136 16.92 17.31 -28.73
N PRO A 137 17.85 18.23 -28.43
CA PRO A 137 19.28 18.02 -28.63
C PRO A 137 19.84 16.96 -27.68
N ASP A 138 20.81 16.18 -28.16
CA ASP A 138 21.53 15.20 -27.35
C ASP A 138 22.61 15.86 -26.48
N ILE A 139 22.81 15.31 -25.28
CA ILE A 139 23.87 15.75 -24.36
C ILE A 139 25.15 14.99 -24.71
N THR A 140 25.95 15.58 -25.60
CA THR A 140 27.05 14.90 -26.30
C THR A 140 28.20 14.37 -25.42
N THR A 141 28.21 14.69 -24.12
CA THR A 141 29.17 14.17 -23.13
C THR A 141 28.45 13.90 -21.82
N LEU A 142 28.56 12.66 -21.32
CA LEU A 142 27.96 12.18 -20.07
C LEU A 142 29.04 11.65 -19.13
N SER A 143 28.79 11.70 -17.83
CA SER A 143 29.54 10.95 -16.83
C SER A 143 28.85 9.61 -16.56
N ILE A 144 29.64 8.54 -16.45
CA ILE A 144 29.19 7.26 -15.89
C ILE A 144 29.95 6.95 -14.60
N LEU A 145 29.22 6.51 -13.58
CA LEU A 145 29.70 6.09 -12.28
C LEU A 145 29.14 4.69 -11.98
N VAL A 146 29.95 3.78 -11.46
CA VAL A 146 29.59 2.39 -11.14
C VAL A 146 30.21 2.05 -9.79
N GLU A 147 29.40 1.92 -8.74
CA GLU A 147 29.85 1.79 -7.34
C GLU A 147 29.41 0.47 -6.71
N ASN A 148 30.33 -0.16 -5.97
CA ASN A 148 30.00 -1.27 -5.07
C ASN A 148 29.39 -0.67 -3.78
N VAL A 149 28.09 -0.83 -3.61
CA VAL A 149 27.35 -0.36 -2.42
C VAL A 149 27.38 -1.43 -1.34
N THR A 150 27.12 -2.68 -1.72
CA THR A 150 27.36 -3.89 -0.91
C THR A 150 27.73 -5.05 -1.85
N PRO A 151 28.16 -6.21 -1.32
CA PRO A 151 28.32 -7.43 -2.11
C PRO A 151 27.10 -7.83 -2.96
N ASP A 152 25.88 -7.41 -2.58
CA ASP A 152 24.62 -7.74 -3.27
C ASP A 152 23.88 -6.53 -3.87
N ILE A 153 24.46 -5.32 -3.78
CA ILE A 153 23.92 -4.09 -4.33
C ILE A 153 24.99 -3.38 -5.17
N LEU A 154 24.72 -3.28 -6.47
CA LEU A 154 25.51 -2.50 -7.44
C LEU A 154 24.76 -1.22 -7.79
N HIS A 155 25.39 -0.07 -7.66
CA HIS A 155 24.88 1.22 -8.15
C HIS A 155 25.57 1.57 -9.48
N ALA A 156 24.81 2.03 -10.48
CA ALA A 156 25.35 2.58 -11.71
C ALA A 156 24.53 3.80 -12.16
N LYS A 157 25.18 4.97 -12.23
CA LYS A 157 24.55 6.21 -12.66
C LYS A 157 25.16 6.73 -13.97
N ILE A 158 24.29 7.09 -14.91
CA ILE A 158 24.63 7.86 -16.11
C ILE A 158 23.95 9.23 -16.00
N GLY A 159 24.72 10.31 -16.13
CA GLY A 159 24.24 11.68 -15.96
C GLY A 159 25.13 12.72 -16.63
N ALA A 160 24.82 14.00 -16.40
CA ALA A 160 25.62 15.13 -16.86
C ALA A 160 25.57 16.28 -15.82
N PRO A 161 26.53 17.23 -15.85
CA PRO A 161 26.59 18.30 -14.85
C PRO A 161 25.32 19.17 -14.79
N GLY A 162 24.93 19.57 -13.59
CA GLY A 162 23.80 20.49 -13.36
C GLY A 162 22.40 19.91 -13.55
N ARG A 163 22.27 18.59 -13.76
CA ARG A 163 20.97 17.92 -13.89
C ARG A 163 20.34 17.61 -12.53
N TRP A 164 19.02 17.45 -12.50
CA TRP A 164 18.29 17.02 -11.31
C TRP A 164 18.69 15.59 -10.90
N GLU A 165 18.92 15.41 -9.60
CA GLU A 165 19.06 14.13 -8.93
C GLU A 165 18.22 14.18 -7.64
N ILE A 166 17.62 13.05 -7.23
CA ILE A 166 16.85 13.01 -5.98
C ILE A 166 17.81 13.24 -4.79
N PRO A 167 17.59 14.25 -3.92
CA PRO A 167 18.45 14.47 -2.76
C PRO A 167 18.41 13.27 -1.81
N LYS A 168 19.54 12.56 -1.64
CA LYS A 168 19.61 11.34 -0.81
C LYS A 168 19.13 11.56 0.63
N SER A 169 19.16 12.79 1.13
CA SER A 169 18.66 13.20 2.45
C SER A 169 17.15 13.00 2.68
N ILE A 170 16.33 12.67 1.67
CA ILE A 170 14.91 12.32 1.90
C ILE A 170 14.72 10.89 2.43
N PHE A 171 15.74 10.02 2.29
CA PHE A 171 15.71 8.63 2.76
C PHE A 171 16.39 8.50 4.14
N LEU A 172 15.91 7.56 4.97
CA LEU A 172 16.50 7.33 6.30
C LEU A 172 17.91 6.71 6.26
N ALA A 173 18.27 6.06 5.16
CA ALA A 173 19.50 5.28 5.02
C ALA A 173 20.36 5.74 3.82
N PRO A 174 20.72 7.03 3.71
CA PRO A 174 21.42 7.58 2.54
C PRO A 174 22.84 7.03 2.37
N ASN A 175 23.41 6.51 3.45
CA ASN A 175 24.79 6.05 3.57
C ASN A 175 24.82 4.54 3.88
N VAL A 176 24.40 3.71 2.91
CA VAL A 176 24.67 2.27 2.98
C VAL A 176 26.19 2.07 2.97
N THR A 177 26.76 1.70 4.12
CA THR A 177 28.20 1.51 4.26
C THR A 177 28.65 0.26 3.51
N ALA A 178 29.62 0.41 2.60
CA ALA A 178 30.24 -0.70 1.88
C ALA A 178 30.75 -1.78 2.85
N SER A 179 30.15 -2.97 2.76
CA SER A 179 30.53 -4.13 3.58
C SER A 179 31.57 -4.99 2.86
N ASN A 180 32.54 -5.48 3.63
CA ASN A 180 33.66 -6.25 3.09
C ASN A 180 33.22 -7.66 2.67
N GLY A 181 33.15 -7.92 1.36
CA GLY A 181 32.87 -9.24 0.80
C GLY A 181 33.09 -9.31 -0.71
N PRO A 182 33.19 -10.51 -1.30
CA PRO A 182 33.21 -10.68 -2.75
C PRO A 182 31.82 -10.36 -3.33
N ALA A 183 31.76 -9.60 -4.43
CA ALA A 183 30.49 -9.24 -5.05
C ALA A 183 29.78 -10.45 -5.67
N SER A 184 28.47 -10.59 -5.39
CA SER A 184 27.58 -11.57 -6.03
C SER A 184 27.17 -11.16 -7.46
N TYR A 185 27.72 -10.05 -7.97
CA TYR A 185 27.56 -9.54 -9.33
C TYR A 185 28.87 -9.34 -10.10
N GLN A 186 28.76 -9.37 -11.42
CA GLN A 186 29.76 -8.98 -12.40
C GLN A 186 29.23 -7.81 -13.25
N PHE A 187 30.04 -6.78 -13.45
CA PHE A 187 29.75 -5.66 -14.36
C PHE A 187 30.62 -5.78 -15.62
N ASN A 188 30.01 -6.18 -16.73
CA ASN A 188 30.66 -6.38 -18.03
C ASN A 188 30.28 -5.24 -18.98
N TYR A 189 31.20 -4.75 -19.81
CA TYR A 189 30.94 -3.61 -20.70
C TYR A 189 31.74 -3.64 -22.01
N SER A 190 31.25 -2.93 -23.02
CA SER A 190 31.94 -2.60 -24.27
C SER A 190 32.37 -1.13 -24.31
N VAL A 191 33.39 -0.80 -25.10
CA VAL A 191 33.94 0.57 -25.17
C VAL A 191 33.29 1.40 -26.29
N SER A 192 33.14 0.84 -27.49
CA SER A 192 32.49 1.49 -28.65
C SER A 192 31.71 0.46 -29.46
N PRO A 193 30.38 0.63 -29.64
CA PRO A 193 29.55 1.51 -28.81
C PRO A 193 29.60 1.07 -27.34
N PHE A 194 29.36 1.99 -26.42
CA PHE A 194 29.22 1.70 -25.00
C PHE A 194 27.89 0.98 -24.75
N THR A 195 28.03 -0.19 -24.16
CA THR A 195 26.96 -1.00 -23.57
C THR A 195 27.50 -1.64 -22.30
N PHE A 196 26.63 -1.97 -21.36
CA PHE A 196 26.95 -2.77 -20.18
C PHE A 196 25.90 -3.86 -19.91
N ALA A 197 26.34 -4.87 -19.15
CA ALA A 197 25.51 -5.93 -18.60
C ALA A 197 25.92 -6.23 -17.15
N VAL A 198 24.91 -6.45 -16.30
CA VAL A 198 25.05 -6.91 -14.92
C VAL A 198 24.63 -8.37 -14.86
N ALA A 199 25.51 -9.26 -14.40
CA ALA A 199 25.26 -10.70 -14.29
C ALA A 199 25.55 -11.20 -12.87
N ARG A 200 24.95 -12.31 -12.46
CA ARG A 200 25.19 -12.92 -11.13
C ARG A 200 26.48 -13.75 -11.13
N SER A 201 27.35 -13.57 -10.13
CA SER A 201 28.72 -14.13 -10.08
C SER A 201 28.80 -15.66 -10.00
N ASP A 202 27.78 -16.33 -9.47
CA ASP A 202 27.66 -17.80 -9.38
C ASP A 202 26.89 -18.43 -10.57
N SER A 203 26.27 -17.60 -11.41
CA SER A 203 25.56 -18.06 -12.61
C SER A 203 26.53 -18.39 -13.74
N ASN A 204 26.05 -19.15 -14.74
CA ASN A 204 26.78 -19.43 -15.98
C ASN A 204 26.85 -18.20 -16.92
N GLY A 205 27.08 -17.00 -16.38
CA GLY A 205 27.09 -15.73 -17.11
C GLY A 205 25.72 -15.21 -17.52
N GLN A 206 24.64 -15.60 -16.82
CA GLN A 206 23.31 -15.10 -17.15
C GLN A 206 23.17 -13.63 -16.73
N ALA A 207 22.97 -12.75 -17.71
CA ALA A 207 22.70 -11.35 -17.44
C ALA A 207 21.33 -11.17 -16.77
N LEU A 208 21.32 -10.32 -15.76
CA LEU A 208 20.16 -9.81 -15.07
C LEU A 208 19.66 -8.55 -15.79
N PHE A 209 20.59 -7.61 -16.04
CA PHE A 209 20.41 -6.44 -16.89
C PHE A 209 21.41 -6.47 -18.04
N ASN A 210 21.02 -6.13 -19.26
CA ASN A 210 21.87 -6.20 -20.45
C ASN A 210 21.42 -5.21 -21.55
N THR A 211 22.28 -4.23 -21.85
CA THR A 211 22.06 -3.21 -22.89
C THR A 211 22.69 -3.56 -24.25
N VAL A 212 23.32 -4.73 -24.39
CA VAL A 212 23.90 -5.17 -25.67
C VAL A 212 22.79 -5.32 -26.72
N GLY A 213 22.94 -4.63 -27.85
CA GLY A 213 21.93 -4.61 -28.91
C GLY A 213 20.73 -3.69 -28.63
N THR A 214 20.72 -2.97 -27.51
CA THR A 214 19.79 -1.87 -27.26
C THR A 214 20.48 -0.53 -27.55
N ARG A 215 19.85 0.59 -27.15
CA ARG A 215 20.43 1.93 -27.24
C ARG A 215 20.40 2.64 -25.91
N LEU A 216 21.21 3.69 -25.84
CA LEU A 216 21.16 4.76 -24.85
C LEU A 216 20.83 6.06 -25.58
N VAL A 217 19.74 6.71 -25.19
CA VAL A 217 19.40 8.08 -25.62
C VAL A 217 19.48 8.98 -24.39
N PHE A 218 20.08 10.17 -24.53
CA PHE A 218 20.25 11.11 -23.44
C PHE A 218 20.15 12.56 -23.97
N LYS A 219 19.02 13.20 -23.68
CA LYS A 219 18.63 14.57 -24.04
C LYS A 219 18.15 15.29 -22.77
N ASP A 220 17.91 16.60 -22.85
CA ASP A 220 17.53 17.35 -21.65
C ASP A 220 16.19 16.90 -21.03
N GLN A 221 15.16 16.69 -21.87
CA GLN A 221 13.83 16.25 -21.44
C GLN A 221 13.45 14.86 -21.99
N TYR A 222 14.44 14.05 -22.37
CA TYR A 222 14.22 12.66 -22.77
C TYR A 222 15.45 11.79 -22.59
N MET A 223 15.32 10.70 -21.84
CA MET A 223 16.30 9.62 -21.78
C MET A 223 15.63 8.28 -22.06
N GLU A 224 16.33 7.41 -22.81
CA GLU A 224 15.91 6.03 -23.06
C GLU A 224 17.06 5.07 -22.73
N ILE A 225 16.75 4.01 -21.99
CA ILE A 225 17.63 2.86 -21.79
C ILE A 225 16.77 1.60 -21.74
N SER A 226 17.31 0.47 -22.21
CA SER A 226 16.59 -0.81 -22.24
C SER A 226 17.46 -1.99 -21.84
N THR A 227 16.86 -3.01 -21.23
CA THR A 227 17.46 -4.33 -21.01
C THR A 227 16.72 -5.42 -21.78
N SER A 228 17.45 -6.42 -22.27
CA SER A 228 16.84 -7.71 -22.65
C SER A 228 16.32 -8.46 -21.43
N VAL A 229 15.22 -9.21 -21.56
CA VAL A 229 14.64 -10.05 -20.49
C VAL A 229 14.04 -11.33 -21.11
N PRO A 230 14.25 -12.53 -20.54
CA PRO A 230 13.67 -13.78 -21.03
C PRO A 230 12.14 -13.77 -21.11
N GLU A 231 11.57 -14.57 -22.01
CA GLU A 231 10.12 -14.78 -22.12
C GLU A 231 9.55 -15.47 -20.86
N THR A 232 10.32 -16.35 -20.21
CA THR A 232 9.92 -17.07 -18.97
C THR A 232 10.11 -16.27 -17.67
N ALA A 233 10.51 -14.99 -17.75
CA ALA A 233 10.67 -14.12 -16.58
C ALA A 233 9.32 -13.50 -16.17
N ALA A 234 8.92 -13.69 -14.92
CA ALA A 234 7.76 -13.04 -14.34
C ALA A 234 8.16 -11.71 -13.70
N LEU A 235 7.43 -10.63 -14.02
CA LEU A 235 7.79 -9.25 -13.67
C LEU A 235 6.77 -8.62 -12.72
N TYR A 236 7.23 -7.86 -11.73
CA TYR A 236 6.40 -7.20 -10.71
C TYR A 236 6.92 -5.82 -10.30
N GLY A 237 6.11 -5.05 -9.57
CA GLY A 237 6.43 -3.69 -9.13
C GLY A 237 5.85 -2.62 -10.06
N LEU A 238 6.55 -1.49 -10.20
CA LEU A 238 6.13 -0.32 -10.99
C LEU A 238 4.74 0.21 -10.59
N GLY A 239 4.52 0.35 -9.28
CA GLY A 239 3.32 1.02 -8.73
C GLY A 239 3.40 2.55 -8.87
N GLU A 240 2.35 3.30 -8.56
CA GLU A 240 1.03 2.83 -8.12
C GLU A 240 0.04 2.78 -9.28
N ARG A 241 -0.67 1.65 -9.39
CA ARG A 241 -1.78 1.41 -10.31
C ARG A 241 -2.67 0.31 -9.74
N THR A 242 -3.98 0.41 -9.94
CA THR A 242 -4.91 -0.69 -9.68
C THR A 242 -4.91 -1.61 -10.89
N SER A 243 -4.52 -2.87 -10.76
CA SER A 243 -4.30 -3.77 -11.91
C SER A 243 -5.51 -4.65 -12.22
N SER A 244 -6.06 -4.56 -13.44
CA SER A 244 -7.19 -5.39 -13.85
C SER A 244 -6.81 -6.86 -14.11
N THR A 245 -5.54 -7.10 -14.45
CA THR A 245 -5.02 -8.43 -14.82
C THR A 245 -4.24 -9.15 -13.72
N GLY A 246 -4.30 -8.67 -12.47
CA GLY A 246 -3.61 -9.27 -11.33
C GLY A 246 -2.21 -8.68 -11.08
N LEU A 247 -1.36 -9.41 -10.35
CA LEU A 247 -0.11 -8.87 -9.80
C LEU A 247 1.06 -8.84 -10.80
N GLU A 248 1.13 -9.79 -11.74
CA GLU A 248 2.17 -9.83 -12.76
C GLU A 248 2.02 -8.67 -13.75
N LEU A 249 3.14 -8.02 -14.08
CA LEU A 249 3.21 -6.95 -15.07
C LEU A 249 2.94 -7.49 -16.48
N ARG A 250 2.05 -6.81 -17.20
CA ARG A 250 1.75 -7.08 -18.61
C ARG A 250 2.99 -6.84 -19.47
N ARG A 251 3.19 -7.67 -20.51
CA ARG A 251 4.36 -7.67 -21.40
C ARG A 251 3.97 -7.53 -22.88
N ASP A 252 3.05 -6.61 -23.15
CA ASP A 252 2.39 -6.37 -24.44
C ASP A 252 2.92 -5.17 -25.24
N GLY A 253 3.77 -4.34 -24.63
CA GLY A 253 4.32 -3.13 -25.22
C GLY A 253 3.53 -1.85 -24.93
N ILE A 254 2.47 -1.90 -24.11
CA ILE A 254 1.79 -0.69 -23.62
C ILE A 254 2.70 0.02 -22.59
N PRO A 255 2.85 1.36 -22.63
CA PRO A 255 3.65 2.08 -21.65
C PRO A 255 2.93 2.22 -20.31
N LEU A 256 3.59 1.82 -19.23
CA LEU A 256 3.15 2.03 -17.85
C LEU A 256 3.71 3.36 -17.35
N ALA A 257 2.85 4.36 -17.19
CA ALA A 257 3.23 5.69 -16.71
C ALA A 257 3.48 5.69 -15.19
N LEU A 258 4.50 6.44 -14.75
CA LEU A 258 4.80 6.73 -13.35
C LEU A 258 4.73 8.25 -13.13
N TRP A 259 3.55 8.71 -12.71
CA TRP A 259 3.26 10.11 -12.41
C TRP A 259 2.09 10.19 -11.43
N ASN A 260 2.33 10.77 -10.25
CA ASN A 260 1.35 10.85 -9.17
C ASN A 260 0.14 11.69 -9.62
N ARG A 261 -1.08 11.19 -9.44
CA ARG A 261 -2.29 11.83 -9.97
C ARG A 261 -3.54 11.50 -9.17
N ASP A 262 -4.34 12.53 -8.91
CA ASP A 262 -5.72 12.41 -8.40
C ASP A 262 -6.60 11.68 -9.43
N HIS A 263 -6.65 10.36 -9.31
CA HIS A 263 -7.44 9.50 -10.19
C HIS A 263 -7.95 8.28 -9.46
N GLN A 264 -9.23 7.94 -9.67
CA GLN A 264 -9.91 6.90 -8.92
C GLN A 264 -9.33 5.52 -9.24
N ALA A 265 -8.89 4.79 -8.20
CA ALA A 265 -8.48 3.38 -8.27
C ALA A 265 -9.56 2.46 -8.90
N ALA A 266 -10.82 2.87 -8.83
CA ALA A 266 -11.95 2.36 -9.60
C ALA A 266 -11.74 2.23 -11.12
N LEU A 267 -10.73 2.89 -11.69
CA LEU A 267 -10.37 2.88 -13.11
C LEU A 267 -8.98 2.25 -13.28
N PRO A 268 -8.92 0.92 -13.54
CA PRO A 268 -7.67 0.18 -13.48
C PRO A 268 -6.72 0.47 -14.65
N ASP A 269 -5.51 -0.08 -14.52
CA ASP A 269 -4.37 -0.10 -15.44
C ASP A 269 -3.70 1.27 -15.74
N GLN A 270 -4.25 2.36 -15.20
CA GLN A 270 -3.69 3.73 -15.26
C GLN A 270 -2.84 4.10 -14.03
N ASN A 271 -2.04 5.15 -14.15
CA ASN A 271 -1.33 5.79 -13.04
C ASN A 271 -2.30 6.52 -12.08
N VAL A 272 -2.10 6.30 -10.78
CA VAL A 272 -2.84 6.91 -9.67
C VAL A 272 -1.90 7.66 -8.72
N TYR A 273 -2.08 7.55 -7.40
CA TYR A 273 -1.56 8.49 -6.41
C TYR A 273 -0.04 8.44 -6.19
N GLY A 274 0.59 7.27 -6.30
CA GLY A 274 2.04 7.09 -6.09
C GLY A 274 2.86 6.66 -7.31
N SER A 275 4.19 6.78 -7.18
CA SER A 275 5.18 6.36 -8.20
C SER A 275 6.34 5.58 -7.57
N HIS A 276 6.50 4.32 -7.98
CA HIS A 276 7.42 3.34 -7.40
C HIS A 276 8.31 2.73 -8.49
N PRO A 277 9.40 3.39 -8.92
CA PRO A 277 10.27 2.93 -10.02
C PRO A 277 11.20 1.75 -9.66
N ILE A 278 10.65 0.72 -9.01
CA ILE A 278 11.26 -0.58 -8.73
C ILE A 278 10.60 -1.66 -9.61
N LEU A 279 11.43 -2.41 -10.34
CA LEU A 279 11.06 -3.64 -11.01
C LEU A 279 11.63 -4.84 -10.24
N MET A 280 10.83 -5.87 -10.01
CA MET A 280 11.27 -7.19 -9.58
C MET A 280 11.10 -8.19 -10.73
N ASP A 281 12.12 -9.02 -10.95
CA ASP A 281 12.14 -10.06 -11.98
C ASP A 281 12.45 -11.41 -11.33
N VAL A 282 11.54 -12.38 -11.51
CA VAL A 282 11.62 -13.74 -10.97
C VAL A 282 11.80 -14.74 -12.11
N ARG A 283 12.94 -15.45 -12.09
CA ARG A 283 13.35 -16.48 -13.06
C ARG A 283 12.63 -17.80 -12.79
N GLU A 284 12.60 -18.69 -13.79
CA GLU A 284 11.92 -20.00 -13.72
C GLU A 284 12.34 -20.85 -12.51
N ASP A 285 13.63 -20.85 -12.15
CA ASP A 285 14.16 -21.57 -10.98
C ASP A 285 13.79 -20.98 -9.61
N GLY A 286 13.09 -19.84 -9.58
CA GLY A 286 12.75 -19.12 -8.36
C GLY A 286 13.85 -18.18 -7.85
N THR A 287 14.97 -18.03 -8.56
CA THR A 287 15.89 -16.92 -8.32
C THR A 287 15.27 -15.61 -8.79
N ALA A 288 15.56 -14.53 -8.09
CA ALA A 288 15.01 -13.22 -8.36
C ALA A 288 16.08 -12.12 -8.27
N HIS A 289 15.84 -10.99 -8.94
CA HIS A 289 16.60 -9.76 -8.76
C HIS A 289 15.70 -8.53 -8.89
N GLY A 290 16.18 -7.38 -8.39
CA GLY A 290 15.50 -6.09 -8.47
C GLY A 290 16.29 -5.07 -9.29
N VAL A 291 15.58 -4.16 -9.97
CA VAL A 291 16.12 -3.02 -10.69
C VAL A 291 15.35 -1.76 -10.25
N LEU A 292 16.00 -0.93 -9.43
CA LEU A 292 15.52 0.39 -9.03
C LEU A 292 16.10 1.44 -9.97
N LEU A 293 15.26 2.35 -10.47
CA LEU A 293 15.66 3.61 -11.10
C LEU A 293 15.32 4.77 -10.14
N LEU A 294 16.33 5.42 -9.57
CA LEU A 294 16.18 6.49 -8.59
C LEU A 294 15.94 7.85 -9.29
N ASN A 295 14.77 7.99 -9.92
CA ASN A 295 14.36 9.20 -10.63
C ASN A 295 12.88 9.54 -10.32
N SER A 296 12.55 10.82 -10.18
CA SER A 296 11.23 11.32 -9.79
C SER A 296 10.49 12.12 -10.88
N ASN A 297 11.09 12.31 -12.06
CA ASN A 297 10.40 12.91 -13.21
C ASN A 297 9.31 11.97 -13.75
N ALA A 298 8.36 12.53 -14.50
CA ALA A 298 7.41 11.75 -15.29
C ALA A 298 8.15 10.76 -16.19
N MET A 299 7.75 9.49 -16.18
CA MET A 299 8.36 8.45 -17.00
C MET A 299 7.34 7.39 -17.45
N ASP A 300 7.65 6.69 -18.54
CA ASP A 300 7.03 5.42 -18.89
C ASP A 300 8.03 4.27 -18.68
N VAL A 301 7.51 3.10 -18.32
CA VAL A 301 8.21 1.82 -18.48
C VAL A 301 7.44 0.95 -19.48
N VAL A 302 8.11 0.51 -20.54
CA VAL A 302 7.55 -0.29 -21.62
C VAL A 302 8.06 -1.72 -21.52
N LEU A 303 7.14 -2.68 -21.47
CA LEU A 303 7.41 -4.09 -21.21
C LEU A 303 6.98 -4.95 -22.39
N THR A 304 7.91 -5.73 -22.94
CA THR A 304 7.63 -6.71 -24.00
C THR A 304 8.09 -8.12 -23.58
N GLN A 305 7.75 -9.11 -24.40
CA GLN A 305 8.19 -10.50 -24.24
C GLN A 305 9.73 -10.67 -24.20
N SER A 306 10.50 -9.71 -24.72
CA SER A 306 11.98 -9.77 -24.78
C SER A 306 12.73 -8.56 -24.22
N ARG A 307 12.04 -7.47 -23.85
CA ARG A 307 12.66 -6.20 -23.45
C ARG A 307 11.90 -5.47 -22.33
N VAL A 308 12.64 -4.83 -21.43
CA VAL A 308 12.17 -3.73 -20.58
C VAL A 308 12.85 -2.44 -21.05
N GLN A 309 12.11 -1.35 -21.14
CA GLN A 309 12.60 -0.04 -21.56
C GLN A 309 12.07 1.06 -20.66
N TRP A 310 12.95 1.90 -20.11
CA TRP A 310 12.58 3.11 -19.36
C TRP A 310 12.67 4.33 -20.29
N ARG A 311 11.69 5.23 -20.19
CA ARG A 311 11.61 6.49 -20.94
C ARG A 311 11.32 7.63 -19.97
N VAL A 312 12.30 8.48 -19.71
CA VAL A 312 12.27 9.44 -18.59
C VAL A 312 12.35 10.87 -19.11
N THR A 313 11.49 11.76 -18.61
CA THR A 313 11.36 13.14 -19.12
C THR A 313 12.31 14.15 -18.47
N GLY A 314 13.18 13.75 -17.55
CA GLY A 314 14.13 14.65 -16.87
C GLY A 314 15.03 13.94 -15.85
N GLY A 315 15.96 14.67 -15.24
CA GLY A 315 16.89 14.12 -14.26
C GLY A 315 18.00 13.25 -14.87
N VAL A 316 18.38 12.18 -14.18
CA VAL A 316 19.49 11.26 -14.55
C VAL A 316 19.04 9.79 -14.58
N LEU A 317 19.88 8.92 -15.14
CA LEU A 317 19.70 7.46 -15.11
C LEU A 317 20.52 6.87 -13.95
N ASP A 318 20.00 7.00 -12.73
CA ASP A 318 20.59 6.46 -11.49
C ASP A 318 19.98 5.09 -11.16
N PHE A 319 20.70 4.00 -11.42
CA PHE A 319 20.22 2.64 -11.22
C PHE A 319 20.86 1.94 -10.01
N TYR A 320 20.04 1.21 -9.27
CA TYR A 320 20.49 0.25 -8.25
C TYR A 320 20.01 -1.16 -8.63
N PHE A 321 20.96 -2.09 -8.78
CA PHE A 321 20.71 -3.50 -9.07
C PHE A 321 20.80 -4.31 -7.78
N LEU A 322 19.70 -4.97 -7.41
CA LEU A 322 19.51 -5.68 -6.15
C LEU A 322 19.57 -7.19 -6.43
N MET A 323 20.61 -7.87 -5.97
CA MET A 323 20.89 -9.25 -6.43
C MET A 323 19.91 -10.31 -5.90
N GLY A 324 19.09 -10.04 -4.89
CA GLY A 324 18.29 -11.10 -4.27
C GLY A 324 19.20 -12.07 -3.48
N PRO A 325 19.17 -13.40 -3.70
CA PRO A 325 18.56 -14.12 -4.83
C PRO A 325 17.07 -14.47 -4.65
N THR A 326 16.42 -14.08 -3.55
CA THR A 326 14.99 -14.33 -3.29
C THR A 326 14.18 -13.02 -3.31
N PRO A 327 12.84 -13.06 -3.51
CA PRO A 327 11.99 -11.88 -3.39
C PRO A 327 12.13 -11.15 -2.05
N ASN A 328 12.24 -11.89 -0.94
CA ASN A 328 12.51 -11.32 0.39
C ASN A 328 13.85 -10.58 0.44
N ALA A 329 14.93 -11.12 -0.15
CA ALA A 329 16.25 -10.51 -0.14
C ALA A 329 16.31 -9.22 -1.00
N ILE A 330 15.51 -9.13 -2.08
CA ILE A 330 15.36 -7.88 -2.85
C ILE A 330 14.72 -6.79 -1.99
N LEU A 331 13.69 -7.12 -1.20
CA LEU A 331 13.05 -6.17 -0.29
C LEU A 331 13.96 -5.75 0.87
N ASP A 332 14.77 -6.66 1.39
CA ASP A 332 15.83 -6.34 2.35
C ASP A 332 16.82 -5.33 1.72
N GLN A 333 17.37 -5.64 0.56
CA GLN A 333 18.31 -4.77 -0.18
C GLN A 333 17.69 -3.40 -0.52
N LEU A 334 16.49 -3.36 -1.09
CA LEU A 334 15.77 -2.12 -1.42
C LEU A 334 15.60 -1.21 -0.21
N THR A 335 15.13 -1.77 0.91
CA THR A 335 14.82 -1.00 2.12
C THR A 335 16.06 -0.63 2.94
N THR A 336 17.25 -1.19 2.64
CA THR A 336 18.51 -0.58 3.11
C THR A 336 18.85 0.73 2.40
N ILE A 337 18.31 0.98 1.20
CA ILE A 337 18.53 2.23 0.44
C ILE A 337 17.45 3.27 0.78
N ILE A 338 16.17 2.90 0.62
CA ILE A 338 15.04 3.85 0.72
C ILE A 338 14.53 4.05 2.16
N GLY A 339 15.02 3.25 3.11
CA GLY A 339 14.53 3.20 4.49
C GLY A 339 13.68 1.95 4.77
N ARG A 340 13.75 1.46 6.01
CA ARG A 340 12.94 0.32 6.48
C ARG A 340 11.49 0.73 6.71
N PRO A 341 10.50 -0.14 6.41
CA PRO A 341 9.09 0.08 6.71
C PRO A 341 8.84 0.59 8.14
N VAL A 342 7.84 1.46 8.30
CA VAL A 342 7.46 2.01 9.61
C VAL A 342 7.03 0.89 10.55
N MET A 343 7.51 0.93 11.80
CA MET A 343 6.89 0.14 12.86
C MET A 343 5.63 0.88 13.32
N PRO A 344 4.41 0.36 13.09
CA PRO A 344 3.19 1.04 13.47
C PRO A 344 3.03 1.12 15.00
N PRO A 345 2.27 2.08 15.54
CA PRO A 345 1.79 1.97 16.91
C PRO A 345 0.71 0.88 17.00
N TYR A 346 0.76 0.04 18.03
CA TYR A 346 -0.03 -1.21 18.15
C TYR A 346 -1.54 -1.02 17.95
N TRP A 347 -2.11 0.10 18.42
CA TRP A 347 -3.52 0.42 18.25
C TRP A 347 -3.94 0.55 16.78
N SER A 348 -3.06 1.05 15.90
CA SER A 348 -3.37 1.25 14.48
C SER A 348 -3.55 -0.04 13.68
N LEU A 349 -3.30 -1.20 14.29
CA LEU A 349 -3.64 -2.51 13.73
C LEU A 349 -5.09 -2.95 14.01
N GLY A 350 -5.81 -2.26 14.90
CA GLY A 350 -7.25 -2.44 15.11
C GLY A 350 -8.08 -2.00 13.90
N LEU A 351 -9.41 -2.10 14.00
CA LEU A 351 -10.30 -1.55 12.97
C LEU A 351 -10.33 -0.03 13.07
N MET A 352 -10.35 0.63 11.91
CA MET A 352 -10.68 2.04 11.75
C MET A 352 -12.02 2.23 11.01
N ASN A 353 -12.75 3.29 11.32
CA ASN A 353 -13.97 3.68 10.61
C ASN A 353 -13.97 5.18 10.29
N SER A 354 -14.26 5.52 9.04
CA SER A 354 -14.31 6.86 8.46
C SER A 354 -15.57 7.03 7.59
N LYS A 355 -15.90 8.26 7.20
CA LYS A 355 -16.87 8.54 6.11
C LYS A 355 -16.78 9.99 5.65
N TYR A 356 -16.79 10.22 4.34
CA TYR A 356 -17.15 11.52 3.76
C TYR A 356 -18.66 11.77 3.96
N GLY A 357 -19.04 12.56 4.96
CA GLY A 357 -20.41 13.01 5.22
C GLY A 357 -20.91 12.84 6.65
N TYR A 358 -20.05 12.57 7.63
CA TYR A 358 -20.46 12.58 9.05
C TYR A 358 -20.65 14.03 9.53
N GLY A 359 -21.89 14.41 9.88
CA GLY A 359 -22.31 15.82 9.87
C GLY A 359 -22.30 16.59 11.19
N SER A 360 -21.97 15.99 12.34
CA SER A 360 -21.78 16.70 13.63
C SER A 360 -21.01 15.85 14.66
N ALA A 361 -20.57 16.46 15.76
CA ALA A 361 -19.90 15.78 16.87
C ALA A 361 -20.81 14.74 17.59
N GLU A 362 -22.12 14.99 17.67
CA GLU A 362 -23.08 13.99 18.19
C GLU A 362 -23.20 12.82 17.23
N PHE A 363 -23.12 13.07 15.92
CA PHE A 363 -23.19 12.01 14.91
C PHE A 363 -21.99 11.06 15.01
N TYR A 364 -20.78 11.58 15.29
CA TYR A 364 -19.62 10.75 15.58
C TYR A 364 -19.89 9.78 16.75
N GLN A 365 -20.52 10.27 17.83
CA GLN A 365 -20.92 9.42 18.96
C GLN A 365 -21.98 8.38 18.58
N GLN A 366 -22.94 8.71 17.70
CA GLN A 366 -23.94 7.75 17.22
C GLN A 366 -23.30 6.59 16.45
N ILE A 367 -22.27 6.84 15.65
CA ILE A 367 -21.51 5.80 14.94
C ILE A 367 -20.78 4.87 15.91
N LEU A 368 -20.08 5.42 16.91
CA LEU A 368 -19.42 4.62 17.94
C LEU A 368 -20.42 3.78 18.75
N ASN A 369 -21.57 4.36 19.10
CA ASN A 369 -22.66 3.64 19.75
C ASN A 369 -23.21 2.50 18.87
N GLY A 370 -23.26 2.68 17.55
CA GLY A 370 -23.65 1.63 16.59
C GLY A 370 -22.70 0.43 16.61
N TYR A 371 -21.39 0.67 16.54
CA TYR A 371 -20.36 -0.37 16.67
C TYR A 371 -20.42 -1.08 18.03
N GLY A 372 -20.54 -0.33 19.12
CA GLY A 372 -20.67 -0.87 20.48
C GLY A 372 -21.92 -1.73 20.69
N ASN A 373 -23.09 -1.24 20.26
CA ASN A 373 -24.36 -1.96 20.39
C ASN A 373 -24.41 -3.24 19.53
N ALA A 374 -23.68 -3.28 18.41
CA ALA A 374 -23.53 -4.48 17.58
C ALA A 374 -22.39 -5.41 18.04
N SER A 375 -21.69 -5.09 19.13
CA SER A 375 -20.49 -5.79 19.62
C SER A 375 -19.38 -5.95 18.56
N ILE A 376 -19.20 -4.94 17.70
CA ILE A 376 -18.18 -4.95 16.64
C ILE A 376 -16.96 -4.14 17.12
N PRO A 377 -15.75 -4.74 17.18
CA PRO A 377 -14.53 -4.03 17.60
C PRO A 377 -14.19 -2.82 16.71
N LEU A 378 -13.85 -1.69 17.33
CA LEU A 378 -13.47 -0.46 16.64
C LEU A 378 -12.47 0.32 17.51
N GLU A 379 -11.23 0.46 17.04
CA GLU A 379 -10.17 1.15 17.79
C GLU A 379 -10.16 2.66 17.50
N THR A 380 -10.25 3.02 16.21
CA THR A 380 -9.96 4.39 15.75
C THR A 380 -11.16 4.98 15.03
N PHE A 381 -11.61 6.13 15.50
CA PHE A 381 -12.51 6.99 14.74
C PHE A 381 -11.67 7.91 13.83
N VAL A 382 -11.97 7.88 12.54
CA VAL A 382 -11.28 8.69 11.54
C VAL A 382 -12.23 9.78 11.04
N SER A 383 -11.81 11.03 11.13
CA SER A 383 -12.63 12.20 10.75
C SER A 383 -12.24 12.72 9.37
N ASP A 384 -13.21 12.73 8.46
CA ASP A 384 -13.15 13.41 7.17
C ASP A 384 -13.46 14.92 7.34
N SER A 385 -13.18 15.71 6.30
CA SER A 385 -13.20 17.18 6.15
C SER A 385 -14.38 17.92 6.81
N GLN A 386 -15.53 17.27 7.03
CA GLN A 386 -16.75 17.93 7.53
C GLN A 386 -16.59 18.54 8.93
N TYR A 387 -15.56 18.17 9.69
CA TYR A 387 -15.26 18.83 10.97
C TYR A 387 -14.80 20.29 10.79
N MET A 388 -14.21 20.61 9.64
CA MET A 388 -13.63 21.92 9.32
C MET A 388 -14.72 22.98 9.03
N ASN A 389 -14.37 24.24 9.22
CA ASN A 389 -15.14 25.38 8.75
C ASN A 389 -14.89 25.56 7.24
N HIS A 390 -15.88 25.27 6.39
CA HIS A 390 -15.76 25.45 4.93
C HIS A 390 -14.52 24.78 4.29
N ASP A 391 -14.13 23.60 4.79
CA ASP A 391 -12.93 22.86 4.35
C ASP A 391 -11.60 23.62 4.57
N GLU A 392 -11.59 24.57 5.51
CA GLU A 392 -10.37 25.22 5.97
C GLU A 392 -9.62 24.33 6.97
N ASP A 393 -8.44 23.87 6.56
CA ASP A 393 -7.50 23.12 7.38
C ASP A 393 -7.26 23.79 8.76
N PHE A 394 -7.06 23.01 9.81
CA PHE A 394 -6.88 23.48 11.20
C PHE A 394 -8.06 24.23 11.85
N THR A 395 -9.27 24.21 11.26
CA THR A 395 -10.47 24.88 11.82
C THR A 395 -11.53 23.91 12.36
N LEU A 396 -12.60 24.47 12.95
CA LEU A 396 -13.82 23.76 13.36
C LEU A 396 -15.05 24.51 12.83
N GLY A 397 -15.96 23.79 12.16
CA GLY A 397 -17.24 24.36 11.70
C GLY A 397 -18.33 24.37 12.78
N ASP A 398 -19.42 25.11 12.55
CA ASP A 398 -20.52 25.33 13.51
C ASP A 398 -21.16 24.06 14.10
N LYS A 399 -21.04 22.90 13.42
CA LYS A 399 -21.57 21.59 13.86
C LYS A 399 -20.57 20.74 14.65
N PHE A 400 -19.38 21.28 14.86
CA PHE A 400 -18.27 20.68 15.58
C PHE A 400 -17.67 21.68 16.59
N PRO A 401 -18.50 22.38 17.39
CA PRO A 401 -18.00 23.39 18.31
C PRO A 401 -17.01 22.77 19.30
N LEU A 402 -16.04 23.57 19.73
CA LEU A 402 -14.88 23.07 20.46
C LEU A 402 -15.21 22.36 21.78
N SER A 403 -16.31 22.73 22.44
CA SER A 403 -16.84 22.02 23.61
C SER A 403 -17.18 20.58 23.30
N ASP A 404 -17.90 20.35 22.20
CA ASP A 404 -18.58 19.10 21.91
C ASP A 404 -17.59 18.11 21.26
N MET A 405 -16.60 18.65 20.53
CA MET A 405 -15.40 17.92 20.10
C MET A 405 -14.48 17.56 21.26
N LYS A 406 -14.26 18.45 22.24
CA LYS A 406 -13.50 18.09 23.47
C LYS A 406 -14.21 17.00 24.26
N ASP A 407 -15.52 17.10 24.44
CA ASP A 407 -16.31 16.08 25.13
C ASP A 407 -16.37 14.75 24.36
N PHE A 408 -16.39 14.78 23.03
CA PHE A 408 -16.20 13.58 22.20
C PHE A 408 -14.83 12.94 22.44
N LEU A 409 -13.73 13.69 22.33
CA LEU A 409 -12.37 13.16 22.57
C LEU A 409 -12.20 12.65 24.01
N ASN A 410 -12.81 13.31 25.00
CA ASN A 410 -12.80 12.85 26.39
C ASN A 410 -13.52 11.50 26.54
N ARG A 411 -14.68 11.30 25.89
CA ARG A 411 -15.44 10.04 25.92
C ARG A 411 -14.66 8.89 25.29
N ILE A 412 -14.11 9.06 24.08
CA ILE A 412 -13.41 7.98 23.37
C ILE A 412 -12.10 7.59 24.08
N ARG A 413 -11.34 8.56 24.60
CA ARG A 413 -10.12 8.30 25.36
C ARG A 413 -10.38 7.59 26.68
N ALA A 414 -11.47 7.92 27.37
CA ALA A 414 -11.90 7.22 28.58
C ALA A 414 -12.27 5.74 28.32
N GLN A 415 -12.59 5.40 27.06
CA GLN A 415 -12.81 4.03 26.61
C GLN A 415 -11.53 3.36 26.06
N GLY A 416 -10.48 4.12 25.74
CA GLY A 416 -9.22 3.65 25.15
C GLY A 416 -9.14 3.78 23.62
N GLN A 417 -10.17 4.33 22.98
CA GLN A 417 -10.24 4.59 21.54
C GLN A 417 -9.40 5.79 21.11
N ARG A 418 -9.12 5.87 19.80
CA ARG A 418 -8.17 6.80 19.16
C ARG A 418 -8.84 7.69 18.11
N TRP A 419 -8.26 8.85 17.84
CA TRP A 419 -8.76 9.80 16.83
C TRP A 419 -7.71 10.22 15.81
N VAL A 420 -8.08 10.17 14.53
CA VAL A 420 -7.25 10.58 13.39
C VAL A 420 -8.09 11.47 12.47
N PRO A 421 -7.90 12.81 12.48
CA PRO A 421 -8.49 13.69 11.47
C PRO A 421 -7.72 13.65 10.15
N ILE A 422 -8.42 13.98 9.06
CA ILE A 422 -7.85 14.40 7.79
C ILE A 422 -7.27 15.83 7.90
N LEU A 423 -6.22 16.10 7.12
CA LEU A 423 -5.78 17.42 6.69
C LEU A 423 -5.53 17.38 5.18
N ASP A 424 -5.80 18.50 4.51
CA ASP A 424 -5.52 18.71 3.09
C ASP A 424 -4.43 19.79 2.96
N PRO A 425 -3.25 19.50 2.35
CA PRO A 425 -2.14 20.46 2.31
C PRO A 425 -2.46 21.86 1.74
N PRO A 426 -3.27 22.04 0.67
CA PRO A 426 -3.52 23.38 0.12
C PRO A 426 -4.36 24.30 1.02
N ILE A 427 -3.77 25.44 1.37
CA ILE A 427 -4.35 26.42 2.31
C ILE A 427 -5.21 27.45 1.58
N HIS A 428 -6.45 27.63 2.04
CA HIS A 428 -7.43 28.59 1.52
C HIS A 428 -6.93 30.05 1.54
N ILE A 429 -7.13 30.77 0.44
CA ILE A 429 -6.73 32.18 0.26
C ILE A 429 -7.74 33.11 0.94
N ARG A 430 -7.68 33.22 2.27
CA ARG A 430 -8.54 34.12 3.05
C ARG A 430 -7.73 34.93 4.07
N LYS A 431 -7.91 36.26 4.06
CA LYS A 431 -7.34 37.14 5.11
C LYS A 431 -8.10 36.95 6.43
N GLY A 432 -7.39 36.99 7.56
CA GLY A 432 -7.95 36.65 8.87
C GLY A 432 -8.08 35.13 9.07
N TYR A 433 -7.15 34.37 8.51
CA TYR A 433 -7.04 32.91 8.63
C TYR A 433 -5.56 32.62 8.88
N GLU A 434 -5.22 32.15 10.08
CA GLU A 434 -3.84 32.15 10.57
C GLU A 434 -2.87 31.28 9.75
N PRO A 435 -3.26 30.10 9.23
CA PRO A 435 -2.45 29.35 8.26
C PRO A 435 -2.10 30.16 7.00
N TYR A 436 -3.07 30.88 6.42
CA TYR A 436 -2.82 31.74 5.25
C TYR A 436 -1.96 32.97 5.60
N ASP A 437 -2.40 33.77 6.57
CA ASP A 437 -1.74 35.04 6.93
C ASP A 437 -0.30 34.82 7.41
N SER A 438 -0.04 33.71 8.14
CA SER A 438 1.31 33.36 8.56
C SER A 438 2.11 32.65 7.47
N GLY A 439 1.49 31.82 6.63
CA GLY A 439 2.17 31.16 5.51
C GLY A 439 2.67 32.14 4.44
N ILE A 440 1.89 33.20 4.16
CA ILE A 440 2.32 34.33 3.31
C ILE A 440 3.50 35.09 3.95
N LYS A 441 3.47 35.28 5.26
CA LYS A 441 4.48 36.03 6.03
C LYS A 441 5.80 35.26 6.21
N GLU A 442 5.75 33.93 6.34
CA GLU A 442 6.89 33.05 6.57
C GLU A 442 7.42 32.39 5.28
N ASP A 443 6.84 32.79 4.13
CA ASP A 443 7.17 32.44 2.75
C ASP A 443 7.12 30.93 2.43
N VAL A 444 6.14 30.23 3.02
CA VAL A 444 6.09 28.75 3.04
C VAL A 444 5.48 28.13 1.79
N PHE A 445 4.84 28.89 0.91
CA PHE A 445 4.12 28.37 -0.26
C PHE A 445 4.99 28.24 -1.52
N MET A 446 4.73 27.22 -2.37
CA MET A 446 5.36 27.08 -3.69
C MET A 446 5.09 28.31 -4.58
N LYS A 447 5.97 28.58 -5.55
CA LYS A 447 5.94 29.81 -6.37
C LYS A 447 5.52 29.59 -7.82
N ASP A 448 4.74 30.52 -8.34
CA ASP A 448 4.48 30.69 -9.77
C ASP A 448 5.69 31.25 -10.52
N ILE A 449 5.64 31.22 -11.86
CA ILE A 449 6.64 31.80 -12.76
C ILE A 449 6.85 33.33 -12.63
N SER A 450 6.04 34.03 -11.82
CA SER A 450 6.19 35.45 -11.49
C SER A 450 6.86 35.70 -10.12
N GLY A 451 7.15 34.63 -9.36
CA GLY A 451 7.74 34.68 -8.03
C GLY A 451 6.73 34.89 -6.89
N LYS A 452 5.43 34.71 -7.15
CA LYS A 452 4.36 34.80 -6.14
C LYS A 452 3.95 33.41 -5.67
N PRO A 453 3.31 33.27 -4.49
CA PRO A 453 2.63 32.04 -4.11
C PRO A 453 1.69 31.53 -5.21
N TYR A 454 1.89 30.29 -5.66
CA TYR A 454 1.09 29.67 -6.73
C TYR A 454 -0.37 29.53 -6.29
N VAL A 455 -1.30 29.91 -7.17
CA VAL A 455 -2.75 29.85 -6.94
C VAL A 455 -3.34 28.68 -7.71
N GLY A 456 -4.17 27.89 -7.04
CA GLY A 456 -5.03 26.90 -7.69
C GLY A 456 -6.32 26.67 -6.92
N GLN A 457 -6.99 25.53 -7.14
CA GLN A 457 -8.32 25.29 -6.60
C GLN A 457 -8.48 23.88 -6.01
N LEU A 458 -9.05 23.79 -4.81
CA LEU A 458 -9.46 22.53 -4.16
C LEU A 458 -10.73 22.74 -3.32
N TRP A 459 -10.99 21.89 -2.30
CA TRP A 459 -12.21 21.87 -1.50
C TRP A 459 -12.71 23.25 -0.99
N PRO A 460 -11.90 24.08 -0.29
CA PRO A 460 -12.36 25.37 0.23
C PRO A 460 -12.52 26.46 -0.86
N GLY A 461 -12.05 26.22 -2.09
CA GLY A 461 -11.98 27.22 -3.16
C GLY A 461 -10.54 27.50 -3.58
N ALA A 462 -10.17 28.78 -3.69
CA ALA A 462 -8.85 29.20 -4.14
C ALA A 462 -7.78 28.97 -3.05
N VAL A 463 -6.64 28.37 -3.41
CA VAL A 463 -5.65 27.82 -2.46
C VAL A 463 -4.19 28.06 -2.88
N HIS A 464 -3.30 28.02 -1.88
CA HIS A 464 -1.84 27.92 -2.03
C HIS A 464 -1.31 26.60 -1.46
N TRP A 465 -0.41 25.90 -2.17
CA TRP A 465 0.23 24.68 -1.66
C TRP A 465 1.50 25.00 -0.86
N PRO A 466 1.65 24.49 0.38
CA PRO A 466 2.88 24.52 1.14
C PRO A 466 4.04 23.85 0.39
N ASP A 467 5.21 24.47 0.42
CA ASP A 467 6.44 23.88 -0.09
C ASP A 467 7.13 23.07 1.01
N PHE A 468 6.82 21.78 1.10
CA PHE A 468 7.48 20.89 2.07
C PHE A 468 8.97 20.63 1.80
N LYS A 469 9.55 21.20 0.73
CA LYS A 469 11.00 21.24 0.49
C LYS A 469 11.67 22.40 1.26
N ASN A 470 10.92 23.45 1.59
CA ASN A 470 11.37 24.60 2.37
C ASN A 470 11.39 24.26 3.89
N PRO A 471 12.53 24.42 4.59
CA PRO A 471 12.63 24.09 6.02
C PRO A 471 11.75 24.97 6.93
N ASN A 472 11.38 26.19 6.48
CA ASN A 472 10.40 27.01 7.19
C ASN A 472 9.04 26.31 7.23
N THR A 473 8.63 25.64 6.15
CA THR A 473 7.33 24.97 6.03
C THR A 473 7.17 23.87 7.06
N THR A 474 8.18 23.05 7.34
CA THR A 474 8.09 22.03 8.41
C THR A 474 7.90 22.66 9.80
N THR A 475 8.51 23.83 10.04
CA THR A 475 8.36 24.57 11.30
C THR A 475 6.95 25.18 11.41
N TRP A 476 6.47 25.77 10.33
CA TRP A 476 5.12 26.35 10.20
C TRP A 476 4.03 25.27 10.31
N TRP A 477 4.15 24.16 9.59
CA TRP A 477 3.23 23.01 9.61
C TRP A 477 3.13 22.39 11.02
N THR A 478 4.28 22.22 11.68
CA THR A 478 4.30 21.79 13.10
C THR A 478 3.57 22.78 14.00
N ARG A 479 3.68 24.09 13.75
CA ARG A 479 2.97 25.15 14.47
C ARG A 479 1.46 25.16 14.19
N MET A 480 1.03 24.86 12.96
CA MET A 480 -0.39 24.71 12.60
C MET A 480 -1.02 23.50 13.32
N ILE A 481 -0.40 22.32 13.18
CA ILE A 481 -0.84 21.09 13.83
C ILE A 481 -0.87 21.26 15.35
N LYS A 482 0.11 21.98 15.94
CA LYS A 482 0.12 22.30 17.37
C LYS A 482 -1.11 23.11 17.81
N GLY A 483 -1.56 24.07 17.00
CA GLY A 483 -2.73 24.90 17.30
C GLY A 483 -4.00 24.08 17.51
N VAL A 484 -4.21 23.04 16.68
CA VAL A 484 -5.30 22.07 16.89
C VAL A 484 -4.98 21.13 18.06
N TYR A 485 -3.76 20.60 18.11
CA TYR A 485 -3.35 19.57 19.09
C TYR A 485 -3.42 20.04 20.55
N ASP A 486 -3.16 21.31 20.85
CA ASP A 486 -3.21 21.84 22.21
C ASP A 486 -4.64 21.78 22.81
N ASP A 487 -5.67 21.87 21.96
CA ASP A 487 -7.08 21.87 22.34
C ASP A 487 -7.80 20.54 22.03
N LEU A 488 -7.41 19.88 20.94
CA LEU A 488 -7.92 18.59 20.46
C LEU A 488 -6.74 17.62 20.13
N PRO A 489 -6.04 17.04 21.12
CA PRO A 489 -4.87 16.20 20.85
C PRO A 489 -5.19 14.95 20.00
N LEU A 490 -4.65 14.88 18.79
CA LEU A 490 -4.83 13.76 17.85
C LEU A 490 -3.86 12.59 18.11
N ASP A 491 -4.23 11.39 17.66
CA ASP A 491 -3.39 10.19 17.76
C ASP A 491 -2.54 9.92 16.52
N GLY A 492 -2.96 10.47 15.38
CA GLY A 492 -2.27 10.44 14.10
C GLY A 492 -2.95 11.38 13.11
N LEU A 493 -2.47 11.40 11.87
CA LEU A 493 -3.04 12.22 10.80
C LEU A 493 -3.32 11.38 9.56
N TRP A 494 -4.40 11.74 8.86
CA TRP A 494 -4.64 11.38 7.48
C TRP A 494 -4.29 12.60 6.63
N ILE A 495 -3.33 12.47 5.72
CA ILE A 495 -2.95 13.51 4.76
C ILE A 495 -3.39 13.04 3.36
N ASP A 496 -4.24 13.84 2.73
CA ASP A 496 -4.91 13.51 1.48
C ASP A 496 -4.63 14.57 0.41
N MET A 497 -5.12 14.38 -0.81
CA MET A 497 -5.05 15.35 -1.91
C MET A 497 -3.61 15.78 -2.27
N ASN A 498 -2.63 14.96 -1.91
CA ASN A 498 -1.21 15.32 -1.80
C ASN A 498 -0.33 14.78 -2.94
N GLU A 499 -0.90 14.57 -4.13
CA GLU A 499 -0.13 14.24 -5.33
C GLU A 499 0.86 15.32 -5.84
N PRO A 500 0.66 16.65 -5.70
CA PRO A 500 -0.53 17.36 -5.22
C PRO A 500 -1.72 17.30 -6.18
N SER A 501 -2.92 17.08 -5.65
CA SER A 501 -4.18 17.24 -6.39
C SER A 501 -4.48 18.72 -6.63
N ASN A 502 -5.14 19.03 -7.74
CA ASN A 502 -5.65 20.36 -8.09
C ASN A 502 -6.89 20.18 -8.98
N TYR A 503 -7.92 21.02 -8.82
CA TYR A 503 -9.09 21.00 -9.70
C TYR A 503 -8.86 21.81 -11.00
N CYS A 504 -7.82 22.65 -11.06
CA CYS A 504 -7.33 23.20 -12.31
C CYS A 504 -6.49 22.20 -13.14
N THR A 505 -5.95 22.67 -14.26
CA THR A 505 -4.82 22.04 -14.96
C THR A 505 -3.67 23.04 -15.05
N GLY A 506 -2.63 22.83 -14.24
CA GLY A 506 -1.40 23.61 -14.27
C GLY A 506 -1.57 25.11 -14.08
N ASP A 507 -1.02 25.91 -15.01
CA ASP A 507 -1.07 27.39 -14.97
C ASP A 507 -2.48 27.98 -15.23
N VAL A 508 -3.49 27.15 -15.57
CA VAL A 508 -4.84 27.61 -15.94
C VAL A 508 -5.80 27.55 -14.75
N CYS A 509 -5.66 28.52 -13.84
CA CYS A 509 -6.57 28.74 -12.72
C CYS A 509 -7.16 30.16 -12.76
N TRP A 510 -8.48 30.26 -12.55
CA TRP A 510 -9.17 31.55 -12.41
C TRP A 510 -9.39 31.86 -10.93
N ASN A 511 -8.73 32.91 -10.42
CA ASN A 511 -9.07 33.47 -9.10
C ASN A 511 -10.32 34.35 -9.23
N ASP A 512 -11.48 33.71 -9.34
CA ASP A 512 -12.78 34.37 -9.32
C ASP A 512 -13.48 34.08 -7.99
N ASP A 513 -13.38 35.04 -7.07
CA ASP A 513 -13.99 35.01 -5.73
C ASP A 513 -15.54 34.90 -5.77
N THR A 514 -16.17 34.95 -6.96
CA THR A 514 -17.62 34.78 -7.14
C THR A 514 -18.04 33.34 -7.46
N VAL A 515 -17.10 32.42 -7.72
CA VAL A 515 -17.39 30.99 -7.90
C VAL A 515 -17.77 30.37 -6.54
N PRO A 516 -19.01 29.91 -6.32
CA PRO A 516 -19.44 29.45 -5.00
C PRO A 516 -18.77 28.12 -4.62
N PRO A 517 -18.32 27.95 -3.36
CA PRO A 517 -17.86 26.66 -2.86
C PRO A 517 -18.93 25.55 -3.02
N ARG A 518 -18.45 24.32 -3.27
CA ARG A 518 -19.15 23.03 -3.17
C ARG A 518 -20.35 22.68 -4.09
N ASN A 519 -20.98 23.60 -4.83
CA ASN A 519 -22.30 23.30 -5.44
C ASN A 519 -22.34 22.82 -6.91
N ASP A 520 -21.28 22.98 -7.72
CA ASP A 520 -21.30 22.57 -9.15
C ASP A 520 -20.11 21.69 -9.56
N PHE A 521 -20.35 20.37 -9.63
CA PHE A 521 -19.47 19.39 -10.31
C PHE A 521 -19.23 19.71 -11.80
N VAL A 522 -20.00 20.63 -12.37
CA VAL A 522 -19.95 21.06 -13.78
C VAL A 522 -18.59 21.64 -14.18
N CYS A 523 -17.86 22.25 -13.23
CA CYS A 523 -16.57 22.89 -13.53
C CYS A 523 -15.45 21.89 -13.88
N MET A 524 -15.59 20.58 -13.57
CA MET A 524 -14.60 19.56 -13.95
C MET A 524 -14.54 19.27 -15.46
N ILE A 525 -15.53 19.69 -16.26
CA ILE A 525 -15.67 19.26 -17.67
C ILE A 525 -15.79 20.45 -18.65
N GLY A 526 -16.35 21.60 -18.25
CA GLY A 526 -16.69 22.68 -19.18
C GLY A 526 -15.52 23.56 -19.66
N CYS A 527 -14.59 23.89 -18.76
CA CYS A 527 -13.76 25.10 -18.89
C CYS A 527 -12.53 24.99 -19.82
N VAL A 528 -12.22 23.81 -20.36
CA VAL A 528 -11.09 23.60 -21.30
C VAL A 528 -11.58 23.02 -22.63
N SER A 529 -12.71 23.54 -23.13
CA SER A 529 -13.28 23.22 -24.45
C SER A 529 -12.70 24.08 -25.59
N GLY A 530 -11.41 24.44 -25.49
CA GLY A 530 -10.64 25.20 -26.47
C GLY A 530 -9.20 24.70 -26.56
N ARG A 531 -8.57 24.83 -27.73
CA ARG A 531 -7.16 24.42 -27.96
C ARG A 531 -6.25 25.65 -27.94
N ASP A 532 -6.55 26.56 -27.03
CA ASP A 532 -6.28 27.99 -27.19
C ASP A 532 -5.33 28.51 -26.10
N GLN A 533 -4.09 28.75 -26.54
CA GLN A 533 -3.06 29.63 -25.96
C GLN A 533 -3.02 29.81 -24.43
N VAL A 534 -1.96 29.29 -23.80
CA VAL A 534 -1.59 29.60 -22.41
C VAL A 534 -1.03 31.02 -22.29
N LEU A 535 -1.91 32.02 -22.45
CA LEU A 535 -1.63 33.41 -22.13
C LEU A 535 -1.80 33.62 -20.62
N ALA A 536 -0.75 33.32 -19.86
CA ALA A 536 -0.68 33.65 -18.44
C ALA A 536 -0.73 35.18 -18.24
N THR A 537 -1.93 35.73 -18.05
CA THR A 537 -2.20 37.18 -17.95
C THR A 537 -1.77 37.81 -16.62
N ALA A 538 -0.52 37.55 -16.20
CA ALA A 538 0.17 38.37 -15.22
C ALA A 538 0.25 39.82 -15.74
N GLY A 539 -0.47 40.73 -15.09
CA GLY A 539 -0.82 42.05 -15.63
C GLY A 539 0.33 42.80 -16.32
N ASN A 540 0.14 43.09 -17.61
CA ASN A 540 1.07 43.82 -18.49
C ASN A 540 2.51 43.28 -18.60
N LYS A 541 2.75 42.00 -18.27
CA LYS A 541 3.98 41.30 -18.67
C LYS A 541 3.65 39.97 -19.32
N SER A 542 3.89 39.88 -20.63
CA SER A 542 3.95 38.60 -21.34
C SER A 542 5.17 37.81 -20.86
N VAL A 543 4.99 36.94 -19.86
CA VAL A 543 6.02 35.98 -19.48
C VAL A 543 5.99 34.86 -20.51
N THR A 544 7.07 34.68 -21.25
CA THR A 544 7.24 33.53 -22.13
C THR A 544 7.44 32.29 -21.26
N LEU A 545 6.35 31.57 -20.99
CA LEU A 545 6.42 30.21 -20.46
C LEU A 545 7.33 29.38 -21.38
N ASN A 546 8.23 28.60 -20.80
CA ASN A 546 8.92 27.59 -21.59
C ASN A 546 7.93 26.46 -21.88
N GLU A 547 7.30 26.50 -23.05
CA GLU A 547 6.28 25.53 -23.48
C GLU A 547 6.77 24.08 -23.37
N SER A 548 8.09 23.83 -23.42
CA SER A 548 8.65 22.49 -23.31
C SER A 548 8.51 21.86 -21.92
N TYR A 549 8.30 22.61 -20.83
CA TYR A 549 8.00 21.99 -19.53
C TYR A 549 6.52 21.63 -19.39
N PHE A 550 5.63 22.47 -19.92
CA PHE A 550 4.19 22.17 -19.93
C PHE A 550 3.87 21.03 -20.91
N ASN A 551 4.42 21.09 -22.13
CA ASN A 551 4.34 20.04 -23.15
C ASN A 551 5.74 19.44 -23.39
N PRO A 552 6.18 18.44 -22.59
CA PRO A 552 7.47 17.78 -22.78
C PRO A 552 7.61 17.17 -24.18
N PRO A 553 8.81 17.21 -24.80
CA PRO A 553 9.04 16.63 -26.13
C PRO A 553 8.67 15.14 -26.23
N TYR A 554 8.74 14.42 -25.10
CA TYR A 554 8.14 13.10 -24.94
C TYR A 554 6.93 13.17 -24.01
N THR A 555 5.74 12.80 -24.52
CA THR A 555 4.51 12.66 -23.72
C THR A 555 4.40 11.24 -23.19
N ILE A 556 4.32 11.09 -21.87
CA ILE A 556 4.08 9.81 -21.18
C ILE A 556 2.63 9.32 -21.35
N ASN A 557 2.35 8.05 -21.07
CA ASN A 557 1.00 7.46 -21.13
C ASN A 557 0.11 7.84 -19.92
N ASN A 558 0.13 9.11 -19.51
CA ASN A 558 -0.63 9.63 -18.38
C ASN A 558 -2.15 9.43 -18.61
N GLY A 559 -2.78 8.60 -17.77
CA GLY A 559 -4.20 8.25 -17.81
C GLY A 559 -4.67 7.64 -19.14
N ASP A 560 -3.86 6.80 -19.79
CA ASP A 560 -4.15 6.05 -21.04
C ASP A 560 -4.60 6.87 -22.27
N ASN A 561 -4.61 8.20 -22.14
CA ASN A 561 -5.00 9.15 -23.19
C ASN A 561 -3.90 10.20 -23.41
N ALA A 562 -2.69 9.96 -22.87
CA ALA A 562 -1.55 10.86 -22.88
C ALA A 562 -1.90 12.30 -22.41
N TYR A 563 -2.62 12.41 -21.29
CA TYR A 563 -2.96 13.70 -20.70
C TYR A 563 -1.70 14.51 -20.38
N ASN A 564 -1.78 15.84 -20.53
CA ASN A 564 -0.71 16.76 -20.12
C ASN A 564 -0.27 16.46 -18.67
N ILE A 565 1.03 16.50 -18.38
CA ILE A 565 1.54 16.17 -17.04
C ILE A 565 1.06 17.14 -15.94
N SER A 566 0.56 18.32 -16.30
CA SER A 566 -0.08 19.26 -15.38
C SER A 566 -1.57 18.98 -15.10
N TYR A 567 -2.14 17.90 -15.67
CA TYR A 567 -3.56 17.57 -15.55
C TYR A 567 -3.92 17.07 -14.15
N LYS A 568 -4.85 17.78 -13.49
CA LYS A 568 -5.27 17.57 -12.09
C LYS A 568 -4.14 17.71 -11.04
N THR A 569 -3.13 18.53 -11.33
CA THR A 569 -2.05 18.90 -10.41
C THR A 569 -1.73 20.40 -10.53
N VAL A 570 -0.89 20.90 -9.62
CA VAL A 570 -0.26 22.23 -9.72
C VAL A 570 0.57 22.35 -11.00
N ALA A 571 0.96 23.58 -11.37
CA ALA A 571 1.76 23.79 -12.56
C ALA A 571 3.16 23.14 -12.44
N VAL A 572 3.56 22.31 -13.40
CA VAL A 572 4.91 21.72 -13.44
C VAL A 572 6.02 22.77 -13.63
N THR A 573 5.63 23.94 -14.11
CA THR A 573 6.37 25.21 -14.26
C THR A 573 6.49 26.01 -12.95
N ALA A 574 5.71 25.67 -11.91
CA ALA A 574 5.90 26.20 -10.56
C ALA A 574 7.19 25.67 -9.92
N TYR A 575 7.68 26.36 -8.89
CA TYR A 575 8.94 26.00 -8.23
C TYR A 575 8.92 26.07 -6.71
N HIS A 576 9.72 25.19 -6.10
CA HIS A 576 10.08 25.17 -4.69
C HIS A 576 11.08 26.30 -4.37
N TYR A 577 11.17 26.72 -3.12
CA TYR A 577 11.96 27.87 -2.63
C TYR A 577 13.44 27.94 -3.09
N ASP A 578 14.08 26.80 -3.39
CA ASP A 578 15.47 26.72 -3.88
C ASP A 578 15.60 26.73 -5.41
N GLY A 579 14.50 26.96 -6.14
CA GLY A 579 14.44 26.96 -7.60
C GLY A 579 14.21 25.58 -8.24
N THR A 580 13.97 24.54 -7.45
CA THR A 580 13.58 23.23 -8.00
C THR A 580 12.20 23.34 -8.66
N LEU A 581 12.09 23.03 -9.95
CA LEU A 581 10.79 22.94 -10.65
C LEU A 581 9.97 21.75 -10.16
N VAL A 582 8.65 21.92 -10.05
CA VAL A 582 7.71 20.83 -9.76
C VAL A 582 7.79 19.72 -10.81
N TYR A 583 8.10 20.03 -12.08
CA TYR A 583 8.44 19.06 -13.13
C TYR A 583 9.43 17.94 -12.71
N ASN A 584 10.35 18.26 -11.78
CA ASN A 584 11.34 17.32 -11.23
C ASN A 584 10.90 16.66 -9.91
N ALA A 585 10.10 17.36 -9.09
CA ALA A 585 9.85 17.01 -7.69
C ALA A 585 8.39 16.63 -7.38
N HIS A 586 7.48 16.74 -8.35
CA HIS A 586 6.05 16.39 -8.24
C HIS A 586 5.81 15.03 -7.57
N ASN A 587 6.42 13.96 -8.11
CA ASN A 587 6.28 12.61 -7.55
C ASN A 587 6.80 12.45 -6.11
N LEU A 588 7.48 13.46 -5.53
CA LEU A 588 7.97 13.48 -4.16
C LEU A 588 7.08 14.29 -3.20
N TYR A 589 6.03 14.99 -3.66
CA TYR A 589 5.30 15.97 -2.84
C TYR A 589 4.71 15.37 -1.56
N GLY A 590 3.85 14.34 -1.67
CA GLY A 590 3.29 13.63 -0.51
C GLY A 590 4.34 12.93 0.37
N MET A 591 5.52 12.59 -0.19
CA MET A 591 6.64 12.09 0.61
C MET A 591 7.28 13.22 1.45
N LEU A 592 7.47 14.41 0.88
CA LEU A 592 7.98 15.58 1.60
C LEU A 592 7.01 16.04 2.70
N GLU A 593 5.70 16.04 2.41
CA GLU A 593 4.67 16.25 3.43
C GLU A 593 4.72 15.18 4.53
N THR A 594 4.88 13.91 4.17
CA THR A 594 5.02 12.81 5.13
C THR A 594 6.22 13.02 6.07
N LEU A 595 7.33 13.57 5.58
CA LEU A 595 8.50 13.94 6.39
C LEU A 595 8.21 15.10 7.36
N ALA A 596 7.55 16.15 6.87
CA ALA A 596 7.15 17.29 7.71
C ALA A 596 6.14 16.88 8.79
N THR A 597 5.15 16.09 8.41
CA THR A 597 4.10 15.54 9.29
C THR A 597 4.66 14.54 10.31
N THR A 598 5.67 13.73 9.93
CA THR A 598 6.42 12.89 10.88
C THR A 598 7.10 13.76 11.93
N SER A 599 7.80 14.82 11.50
CA SER A 599 8.50 15.76 12.40
C SER A 599 7.54 16.44 13.39
N ALA A 600 6.36 16.84 12.91
CA ALA A 600 5.31 17.41 13.74
C ALA A 600 4.76 16.39 14.76
N LEU A 601 4.31 15.21 14.31
CA LEU A 601 3.70 14.22 15.19
C LEU A 601 4.66 13.68 16.25
N GLN A 602 5.93 13.42 15.89
CA GLN A 602 6.93 12.94 16.85
C GLN A 602 7.25 14.02 17.91
N SER A 603 7.38 15.29 17.51
CA SER A 603 7.68 16.38 18.46
C SER A 603 6.50 16.75 19.37
N LEU A 604 5.26 16.63 18.90
CA LEU A 604 4.06 16.94 19.68
C LEU A 604 3.61 15.79 20.60
N ARG A 605 3.72 14.54 20.15
CA ARG A 605 3.22 13.36 20.91
C ARG A 605 4.31 12.64 21.72
N ASN A 606 5.59 12.85 21.40
CA ASN A 606 6.71 12.02 21.90
C ASN A 606 6.46 10.51 21.75
N LYS A 607 5.74 10.13 20.70
CA LYS A 607 5.28 8.76 20.41
C LYS A 607 5.44 8.48 18.92
N ARG A 608 5.50 7.19 18.55
CA ARG A 608 5.45 6.75 17.15
C ARG A 608 4.28 7.42 16.43
N GLN A 609 4.56 7.98 15.27
CA GLN A 609 3.56 8.59 14.42
C GLN A 609 2.65 7.51 13.82
N PHE A 610 1.36 7.83 13.69
CA PHE A 610 0.52 7.22 12.68
C PHE A 610 0.21 8.31 11.64
N ILE A 611 0.59 8.04 10.39
CA ILE A 611 0.28 8.87 9.23
C ILE A 611 -0.39 7.95 8.21
N LEU A 612 -1.47 8.40 7.60
CA LEU A 612 -2.09 7.77 6.43
C LEU A 612 -1.95 8.74 5.26
N THR A 613 -1.12 8.41 4.26
CA THR A 613 -0.89 9.27 3.07
C THR A 613 -1.50 8.68 1.81
N ARG A 614 -2.06 9.52 0.93
CA ARG A 614 -2.54 9.07 -0.39
C ARG A 614 -1.35 8.88 -1.33
N SER A 615 -0.72 9.99 -1.70
CA SER A 615 0.43 9.99 -2.60
C SER A 615 1.68 9.44 -1.92
N THR A 616 2.48 8.69 -2.69
CA THR A 616 3.70 8.04 -2.21
C THR A 616 4.80 8.01 -3.28
N PHE A 617 6.04 8.23 -2.85
CA PHE A 617 7.24 7.76 -3.56
C PHE A 617 7.85 6.56 -2.81
N LEU A 618 8.84 5.89 -3.40
CA LEU A 618 9.67 4.93 -2.67
C LEU A 618 10.26 5.58 -1.40
N GLY A 619 10.25 4.84 -0.29
CA GLY A 619 10.67 5.35 1.03
C GLY A 619 9.53 5.94 1.87
N SER A 620 8.38 6.31 1.29
CA SER A 620 7.22 6.82 2.07
C SER A 620 6.73 5.79 3.13
N GLY A 621 6.80 4.50 2.78
CA GLY A 621 6.48 3.39 3.69
C GLY A 621 7.36 3.27 4.93
N ALA A 622 8.49 3.99 5.00
CA ALA A 622 9.32 4.08 6.20
C ALA A 622 8.72 4.99 7.30
N TYR A 623 7.69 5.77 6.95
CA TYR A 623 7.10 6.80 7.80
C TYR A 623 5.59 6.65 7.99
N ALA A 624 4.87 6.18 6.98
CA ALA A 624 3.41 6.22 6.91
C ALA A 624 2.76 4.90 6.47
N ALA A 625 1.48 4.75 6.84
CA ALA A 625 0.52 3.91 6.16
C ALA A 625 0.02 4.59 4.87
N HIS A 626 -0.56 3.80 3.96
CA HIS A 626 -1.15 4.31 2.72
C HIS A 626 -2.35 3.44 2.33
N TRP A 627 -3.42 4.06 1.81
CA TRP A 627 -4.58 3.33 1.28
C TRP A 627 -4.67 3.48 -0.23
N THR A 628 -5.20 2.46 -0.90
CA THR A 628 -5.29 2.40 -2.38
C THR A 628 -6.34 3.34 -2.99
N GLY A 629 -6.72 4.43 -2.30
CA GLY A 629 -7.66 5.44 -2.77
C GLY A 629 -9.08 4.98 -3.17
N ASP A 630 -9.71 5.83 -3.97
CA ASP A 630 -11.11 5.81 -4.39
C ASP A 630 -11.47 4.57 -5.23
N THR A 631 -11.88 3.51 -4.52
CA THR A 631 -12.47 2.30 -5.09
C THR A 631 -14.00 2.40 -5.15
N ASN A 632 -14.66 1.65 -6.04
CA ASN A 632 -16.11 1.45 -5.97
C ASN A 632 -16.48 0.34 -4.98
N SER A 633 -17.70 0.38 -4.46
CA SER A 633 -18.39 -0.77 -3.88
C SER A 633 -18.77 -1.81 -4.96
N LYS A 634 -17.79 -2.55 -5.52
CA LYS A 634 -18.01 -3.67 -6.44
C LYS A 634 -17.12 -4.88 -6.12
N TRP A 635 -17.49 -6.03 -6.68
CA TRP A 635 -16.74 -7.28 -6.61
C TRP A 635 -15.40 -7.23 -7.39
N GLU A 636 -15.32 -6.39 -8.42
CA GLU A 636 -14.11 -6.12 -9.20
C GLU A 636 -13.09 -5.36 -8.34
N ASP A 637 -13.48 -4.21 -7.80
CA ASP A 637 -12.66 -3.37 -6.93
C ASP A 637 -12.17 -4.12 -5.68
N MET A 638 -13.03 -4.93 -5.04
CA MET A 638 -12.61 -5.81 -3.93
C MET A 638 -11.51 -6.79 -4.35
N ARG A 639 -11.58 -7.35 -5.56
CA ARG A 639 -10.54 -8.26 -6.09
C ARG A 639 -9.26 -7.50 -6.45
N TRP A 640 -9.37 -6.34 -7.10
CA TRP A 640 -8.21 -5.53 -7.49
C TRP A 640 -7.47 -4.90 -6.31
N SER A 641 -8.13 -4.73 -5.16
CA SER A 641 -7.47 -4.29 -3.92
C SER A 641 -6.28 -5.20 -3.53
N ILE A 642 -6.42 -6.51 -3.73
CA ILE A 642 -5.45 -7.52 -3.28
C ILE A 642 -4.10 -7.37 -4.03
N PRO A 643 -4.01 -7.45 -5.38
CA PRO A 643 -2.75 -7.21 -6.08
C PRO A 643 -2.20 -5.79 -5.85
N THR A 644 -3.06 -4.78 -5.63
CA THR A 644 -2.59 -3.41 -5.36
C THR A 644 -1.85 -3.33 -4.01
N ILE A 645 -2.42 -3.90 -2.94
CA ILE A 645 -1.79 -4.00 -1.61
C ILE A 645 -0.51 -4.86 -1.66
N LEU A 646 -0.54 -5.97 -2.40
CA LEU A 646 0.65 -6.82 -2.59
C LEU A 646 1.78 -6.10 -3.36
N ASN A 647 1.43 -5.28 -4.37
CA ASN A 647 2.38 -4.46 -5.10
C ASN A 647 2.97 -3.34 -4.23
N ASN A 648 2.15 -2.72 -3.37
CA ASN A 648 2.62 -1.76 -2.36
C ASN A 648 3.58 -2.42 -1.36
N GLY A 649 3.34 -3.68 -1.01
CA GLY A 649 4.31 -4.52 -0.30
C GLY A 649 5.65 -4.66 -1.04
N ILE A 650 5.64 -4.90 -2.36
CA ILE A 650 6.85 -4.97 -3.21
C ILE A 650 7.59 -3.62 -3.28
N ALA A 651 6.89 -2.49 -3.14
CA ALA A 651 7.47 -1.15 -3.05
C ALA A 651 8.02 -0.78 -1.63
N GLY A 652 7.94 -1.70 -0.65
CA GLY A 652 8.33 -1.44 0.73
C GLY A 652 7.28 -0.69 1.58
N ILE A 653 6.04 -0.60 1.11
CA ILE A 653 4.91 0.07 1.78
C ILE A 653 4.03 -0.99 2.46
N SER A 654 4.60 -1.65 3.46
CA SER A 654 4.01 -2.81 4.16
C SER A 654 2.72 -2.51 4.94
N PHE A 655 2.49 -1.25 5.33
CA PHE A 655 1.30 -0.84 6.07
C PHE A 655 0.22 -0.28 5.13
N SER A 656 -0.29 -1.13 4.24
CA SER A 656 -1.27 -0.74 3.22
C SER A 656 -2.58 -1.53 3.28
N GLY A 657 -3.62 -0.99 2.66
CA GLY A 657 -4.98 -1.52 2.68
C GLY A 657 -5.90 -0.77 1.71
N ALA A 658 -7.12 -1.24 1.52
CA ALA A 658 -8.15 -0.56 0.73
C ALA A 658 -9.36 -0.22 1.61
N ASP A 659 -10.20 0.70 1.15
CA ASP A 659 -11.41 1.08 1.87
C ASP A 659 -12.45 -0.04 1.82
N ILE A 660 -12.70 -0.63 2.98
CA ILE A 660 -13.49 -1.84 3.12
C ILE A 660 -14.95 -1.53 2.79
N CYS A 661 -15.55 -2.37 1.95
CA CYS A 661 -16.84 -2.21 1.28
C CYS A 661 -16.88 -1.17 0.13
N GLY A 662 -15.76 -0.50 -0.17
CA GLY A 662 -15.58 0.43 -1.28
C GLY A 662 -16.02 1.86 -0.96
N PHE A 663 -15.30 2.84 -1.51
CA PHE A 663 -15.54 4.26 -1.23
C PHE A 663 -16.76 4.82 -1.97
N MET A 664 -16.76 4.72 -3.32
CA MET A 664 -17.80 5.22 -4.22
C MET A 664 -18.90 4.20 -4.50
N MET A 665 -20.09 4.66 -4.92
CA MET A 665 -21.27 3.82 -5.16
C MET A 665 -21.78 3.13 -3.87
N LYS A 666 -22.77 2.24 -3.97
CA LYS A 666 -23.42 1.62 -2.80
C LYS A 666 -23.13 0.14 -2.70
N ALA A 667 -22.56 -0.28 -1.58
CA ALA A 667 -22.37 -1.69 -1.26
C ALA A 667 -23.70 -2.42 -1.02
N THR A 668 -23.68 -3.73 -1.25
CA THR A 668 -24.71 -4.68 -0.78
C THR A 668 -24.24 -5.33 0.52
N ASP A 669 -25.16 -5.89 1.31
CA ASP A 669 -24.79 -6.67 2.51
C ASP A 669 -23.86 -7.84 2.16
N GLU A 670 -24.09 -8.52 1.03
CA GLU A 670 -23.22 -9.63 0.57
C GLU A 670 -21.81 -9.14 0.25
N LEU A 671 -21.67 -8.07 -0.55
CA LEU A 671 -20.36 -7.50 -0.87
C LEU A 671 -19.67 -6.99 0.39
N CYS A 672 -20.37 -6.25 1.25
CA CYS A 672 -19.76 -5.69 2.45
C CYS A 672 -19.41 -6.77 3.48
N SER A 673 -20.18 -7.87 3.54
CA SER A 673 -19.83 -9.06 4.31
C SER A 673 -18.53 -9.71 3.81
N ARG A 674 -18.40 -9.94 2.50
CA ARG A 674 -17.17 -10.50 1.91
C ARG A 674 -15.98 -9.55 2.04
N TRP A 675 -16.19 -8.25 1.86
CA TRP A 675 -15.12 -7.25 1.99
C TRP A 675 -14.70 -7.07 3.45
N ALA A 676 -15.60 -7.13 4.43
CA ALA A 676 -15.24 -7.19 5.84
C ALA A 676 -14.37 -8.42 6.16
N ALA A 677 -14.69 -9.57 5.56
CA ALA A 677 -13.90 -10.80 5.70
C ALA A 677 -12.50 -10.68 5.08
N VAL A 678 -12.38 -10.07 3.89
CA VAL A 678 -11.11 -9.79 3.19
C VAL A 678 -10.28 -8.73 3.94
N GLY A 679 -10.88 -7.58 4.22
CA GLY A 679 -10.21 -6.39 4.73
C GLY A 679 -9.74 -6.50 6.18
N ALA A 680 -10.35 -7.39 6.97
CA ALA A 680 -9.80 -7.79 8.27
C ALA A 680 -8.42 -8.47 8.17
N PHE A 681 -7.96 -8.84 6.97
CA PHE A 681 -6.63 -9.38 6.69
C PHE A 681 -5.79 -8.51 5.73
N TYR A 682 -6.19 -7.26 5.48
CA TYR A 682 -5.25 -6.23 5.05
C TYR A 682 -4.30 -5.85 6.20
N PRO A 683 -3.04 -5.45 5.95
CA PRO A 683 -2.19 -4.84 6.97
C PRO A 683 -2.88 -3.62 7.63
N TYR A 684 -3.40 -2.69 6.82
CA TYR A 684 -4.22 -1.55 7.23
C TYR A 684 -5.72 -1.80 7.00
N ALA A 685 -6.58 -1.58 8.00
CA ALA A 685 -8.00 -1.94 7.93
C ALA A 685 -8.93 -0.74 8.29
N ARG A 686 -9.48 -0.08 7.26
CA ARG A 686 -10.45 1.03 7.37
C ARG A 686 -11.72 0.72 6.59
N ASN A 687 -12.90 0.92 7.19
CA ASN A 687 -14.14 1.15 6.43
C ASN A 687 -14.26 2.66 6.18
N HIS A 688 -14.49 3.06 4.93
CA HIS A 688 -14.67 4.45 4.50
C HIS A 688 -15.55 4.52 3.25
N HIS A 689 -16.27 5.63 3.07
CA HIS A 689 -17.40 5.69 2.13
C HIS A 689 -17.86 7.11 1.82
N SER A 690 -18.34 7.36 0.60
CA SER A 690 -19.02 8.60 0.20
C SER A 690 -20.55 8.43 0.07
N ASP A 691 -21.01 7.39 -0.62
CA ASP A 691 -22.33 7.38 -1.29
C ASP A 691 -23.54 6.80 -0.52
N GLY A 692 -23.49 6.74 0.82
CA GLY A 692 -24.60 6.19 1.61
C GLY A 692 -24.25 5.88 3.06
N TRP A 693 -24.56 4.66 3.51
CA TRP A 693 -24.23 4.14 4.83
C TRP A 693 -23.79 2.68 4.67
N GLN A 694 -22.64 2.30 5.20
CA GLN A 694 -22.06 0.94 5.09
C GLN A 694 -21.19 0.53 6.28
N GLU A 695 -21.30 1.25 7.40
CA GLU A 695 -20.69 0.88 8.68
C GLU A 695 -21.14 -0.54 9.05
N PHE A 696 -20.27 -1.36 9.66
CA PHE A 696 -20.54 -2.82 9.73
C PHE A 696 -21.80 -3.21 10.50
N PHE A 697 -22.33 -2.31 11.35
CA PHE A 697 -23.60 -2.49 12.07
C PHE A 697 -24.86 -2.20 11.24
N ARG A 698 -24.74 -1.73 9.98
CA ARG A 698 -25.90 -1.35 9.12
C ARG A 698 -26.69 -2.55 8.60
N TRP A 699 -26.07 -3.73 8.50
CA TRP A 699 -26.69 -4.95 8.01
C TRP A 699 -26.37 -6.14 8.93
N GLU A 700 -27.29 -7.09 9.01
CA GLU A 700 -27.18 -8.26 9.89
C GLU A 700 -26.07 -9.21 9.44
N GLY A 701 -25.98 -9.52 8.14
CA GLY A 701 -24.94 -10.37 7.59
C GLY A 701 -23.55 -9.81 7.86
N THR A 702 -23.35 -8.54 7.46
CA THR A 702 -22.11 -7.78 7.67
C THR A 702 -21.75 -7.72 9.16
N SER A 703 -22.73 -7.50 10.05
CA SER A 703 -22.51 -7.50 11.50
C SER A 703 -21.99 -8.84 12.03
N ILE A 704 -22.57 -9.96 11.57
CA ILE A 704 -22.18 -11.30 12.03
C ILE A 704 -20.76 -11.64 11.58
N VAL A 705 -20.44 -11.43 10.29
CA VAL A 705 -19.08 -11.72 9.80
C VAL A 705 -18.04 -10.76 10.38
N ALA A 706 -18.35 -9.46 10.50
CA ALA A 706 -17.46 -8.48 11.12
C ALA A 706 -17.08 -8.90 12.55
N ARG A 707 -18.05 -9.35 13.38
CA ARG A 707 -17.74 -9.91 14.70
C ARG A 707 -16.79 -11.11 14.63
N LYS A 708 -17.12 -12.14 13.83
CA LYS A 708 -16.29 -13.37 13.73
C LYS A 708 -14.86 -13.06 13.25
N VAL A 709 -14.73 -12.22 12.22
CA VAL A 709 -13.44 -11.98 11.56
C VAL A 709 -12.57 -10.98 12.31
N LEU A 710 -13.15 -9.96 12.95
CA LEU A 710 -12.42 -9.05 13.82
C LEU A 710 -12.02 -9.74 15.13
N ALA A 711 -12.86 -10.62 15.70
CA ALA A 711 -12.43 -11.50 16.79
C ALA A 711 -11.20 -12.33 16.39
N THR A 712 -11.13 -12.81 15.15
CA THR A 712 -9.95 -13.52 14.63
C THR A 712 -8.74 -12.59 14.48
N ARG A 713 -8.90 -11.42 13.83
CA ARG A 713 -7.84 -10.41 13.65
C ARG A 713 -7.27 -9.93 14.98
N TYR A 714 -8.11 -9.52 15.93
CA TYR A 714 -7.68 -8.97 17.23
C TYR A 714 -6.89 -10.01 18.03
N ARG A 715 -7.28 -11.28 17.98
CA ARG A 715 -6.51 -12.38 18.59
C ARG A 715 -5.16 -12.60 17.90
N LEU A 716 -5.05 -12.38 16.59
CA LEU A 716 -3.82 -12.51 15.81
C LEU A 716 -2.92 -11.26 15.84
N LEU A 717 -3.30 -10.17 16.51
CA LEU A 717 -2.45 -8.98 16.63
C LEU A 717 -1.03 -9.24 17.16
N PRO A 718 -0.76 -10.18 18.08
CA PRO A 718 0.61 -10.49 18.49
C PRO A 718 1.47 -11.05 17.34
N TYR A 719 0.89 -11.86 16.45
CA TYR A 719 1.55 -12.32 15.23
C TYR A 719 1.69 -11.18 14.20
N LEU A 720 0.63 -10.41 13.95
CA LEU A 720 0.64 -9.30 13.00
C LEU A 720 1.65 -8.21 13.39
N TYR A 721 1.71 -7.84 14.67
CA TYR A 721 2.68 -6.88 15.21
C TYR A 721 4.13 -7.42 15.13
N THR A 722 4.31 -8.74 15.28
CA THR A 722 5.61 -9.38 15.06
C THR A 722 6.01 -9.34 13.57
N ALA A 723 5.08 -9.60 12.65
CA ALA A 723 5.33 -9.47 11.22
C ALA A 723 5.66 -8.03 10.80
N PHE A 724 5.07 -7.02 11.46
CA PHE A 724 5.47 -5.62 11.31
C PHE A 724 6.88 -5.33 11.86
N PHE A 725 7.26 -5.92 13.00
CA PHE A 725 8.63 -5.81 13.52
C PHE A 725 9.66 -6.44 12.57
N ASP A 726 9.35 -7.57 11.95
CA ASP A 726 10.19 -8.17 10.90
C ASP A 726 10.27 -7.26 9.67
N SER A 727 9.15 -6.68 9.25
CA SER A 727 9.11 -5.73 8.14
C SER A 727 10.00 -4.52 8.41
N HIS A 728 9.91 -3.92 9.59
CA HIS A 728 10.75 -2.81 10.03
C HIS A 728 12.24 -3.20 10.22
N THR A 729 12.56 -4.49 10.44
CA THR A 729 13.94 -4.91 10.71
C THR A 729 14.66 -5.41 9.44
N TYR A 730 13.95 -6.10 8.54
CA TYR A 730 14.49 -6.81 7.37
C TYR A 730 13.78 -6.47 6.04
N GLY A 731 12.84 -5.52 6.02
CA GLY A 731 12.21 -5.01 4.80
C GLY A 731 11.09 -5.87 4.19
N CYS A 732 10.95 -7.14 4.58
CA CYS A 732 9.96 -8.03 3.97
C CYS A 732 8.50 -7.59 4.24
N PRO A 733 7.55 -7.77 3.31
CA PRO A 733 6.19 -7.22 3.47
C PRO A 733 5.39 -7.89 4.60
N VAL A 734 4.24 -7.34 4.99
CA VAL A 734 3.31 -8.00 5.94
C VAL A 734 2.28 -8.88 5.21
N ALA A 735 1.63 -8.35 4.17
CA ALA A 735 0.91 -9.16 3.19
C ALA A 735 1.86 -9.50 2.03
N ARG A 736 1.99 -10.78 1.67
CA ARG A 736 2.98 -11.28 0.71
C ARG A 736 2.33 -12.14 -0.39
N PRO A 737 2.73 -11.97 -1.66
CA PRO A 737 2.41 -12.94 -2.71
C PRO A 737 2.93 -14.34 -2.35
N LEU A 738 2.25 -15.40 -2.78
CA LEU A 738 2.68 -16.77 -2.46
C LEU A 738 4.11 -17.07 -2.98
N PHE A 739 4.52 -16.47 -4.09
CA PHE A 739 5.87 -16.63 -4.63
C PHE A 739 6.98 -16.04 -3.74
N PHE A 740 6.69 -15.19 -2.74
CA PHE A 740 7.70 -14.79 -1.74
C PHE A 740 8.11 -15.94 -0.83
N THR A 741 7.20 -16.88 -0.56
CA THR A 741 7.46 -18.09 0.25
C THR A 741 7.83 -19.30 -0.63
N PHE A 742 7.32 -19.35 -1.86
CA PHE A 742 7.45 -20.49 -2.78
C PHE A 742 7.93 -20.09 -4.20
N PRO A 743 9.03 -19.33 -4.38
CA PRO A 743 9.36 -18.71 -5.67
C PRO A 743 9.61 -19.71 -6.81
N ALA A 744 10.10 -20.90 -6.50
CA ALA A 744 10.31 -22.00 -7.45
C ALA A 744 9.02 -22.76 -7.84
N ASP A 745 7.87 -22.41 -7.27
CA ASP A 745 6.55 -22.91 -7.68
C ASP A 745 5.94 -21.92 -8.68
N ASN A 746 6.10 -22.19 -9.98
CA ASN A 746 5.61 -21.33 -11.07
C ASN A 746 4.11 -20.99 -10.93
N THR A 747 3.30 -21.86 -10.31
CA THR A 747 1.87 -21.61 -10.08
C THR A 747 1.64 -20.37 -9.21
N THR A 748 2.54 -20.09 -8.27
CA THR A 748 2.36 -19.05 -7.24
C THR A 748 2.63 -17.62 -7.72
N ARG A 749 3.15 -17.47 -8.94
CA ARG A 749 3.51 -16.19 -9.58
C ARG A 749 2.29 -15.39 -9.99
N ASN A 750 1.31 -16.08 -10.56
CA ASN A 750 0.10 -15.48 -11.13
C ASN A 750 -1.08 -15.48 -10.14
N ILE A 751 -0.87 -15.86 -8.88
CA ILE A 751 -1.91 -15.85 -7.85
C ILE A 751 -1.97 -14.46 -7.21
N ALA A 752 -3.04 -13.72 -7.56
CA ALA A 752 -3.36 -12.40 -7.03
C ALA A 752 -4.58 -12.37 -6.10
N GLU A 753 -5.33 -13.49 -6.00
CA GLU A 753 -6.57 -13.61 -5.20
C GLU A 753 -6.37 -14.36 -3.87
N GLN A 754 -5.14 -14.76 -3.54
CA GLN A 754 -4.73 -15.34 -2.26
C GLN A 754 -3.39 -14.72 -1.83
N TRP A 755 -3.13 -14.63 -0.53
CA TRP A 755 -1.86 -14.11 -0.01
C TRP A 755 -1.43 -14.79 1.30
N MET A 756 -0.14 -14.70 1.60
CA MET A 756 0.40 -15.00 2.92
C MET A 756 0.34 -13.74 3.78
N MET A 757 -0.22 -13.84 4.98
CA MET A 757 0.02 -12.89 6.06
C MET A 757 1.20 -13.39 6.88
N GLY A 758 2.27 -12.57 6.92
CA GLY A 758 3.58 -12.98 7.39
C GLY A 758 4.15 -14.14 6.57
N ASP A 759 4.69 -15.14 7.25
CA ASP A 759 5.33 -16.34 6.70
C ASP A 759 4.51 -17.64 6.92
N ALA A 760 3.40 -17.56 7.66
CA ALA A 760 2.72 -18.73 8.19
C ALA A 760 1.23 -18.85 7.85
N LEU A 761 0.54 -17.76 7.56
CA LEU A 761 -0.92 -17.75 7.46
C LEU A 761 -1.39 -17.46 6.02
N LEU A 762 -1.87 -18.47 5.30
CA LEU A 762 -2.48 -18.32 3.97
C LEU A 762 -3.93 -17.86 4.10
N VAL A 763 -4.29 -16.77 3.43
CA VAL A 763 -5.66 -16.25 3.32
C VAL A 763 -6.24 -16.65 1.96
N SER A 764 -7.41 -17.29 1.97
CA SER A 764 -8.10 -17.81 0.78
C SER A 764 -9.58 -17.37 0.76
N PRO A 765 -9.87 -16.10 0.43
CA PRO A 765 -11.21 -15.53 0.55
C PRO A 765 -12.21 -15.98 -0.52
N ILE A 766 -13.50 -15.76 -0.23
CA ILE A 766 -14.58 -15.81 -1.24
C ILE A 766 -14.72 -14.43 -1.87
N LEU A 767 -14.55 -14.32 -3.20
CA LEU A 767 -14.41 -13.06 -3.92
C LEU A 767 -15.45 -12.81 -5.03
N TYR A 768 -16.48 -13.66 -5.13
CA TYR A 768 -17.47 -13.64 -6.20
C TYR A 768 -18.90 -13.75 -5.66
N GLU A 769 -19.82 -12.99 -6.25
CA GLU A 769 -21.22 -12.89 -5.81
C GLU A 769 -21.98 -14.23 -5.90
N LYS A 770 -22.85 -14.50 -4.92
CA LYS A 770 -23.63 -15.73 -4.75
C LYS A 770 -22.80 -17.00 -4.71
N THR A 771 -21.53 -16.91 -4.32
CA THR A 771 -20.66 -18.07 -4.08
C THR A 771 -20.38 -18.28 -2.59
N THR A 772 -20.25 -19.54 -2.21
CA THR A 772 -19.77 -19.96 -0.88
C THR A 772 -18.52 -20.83 -0.95
N THR A 773 -17.97 -21.04 -2.15
CA THR A 773 -16.76 -21.84 -2.39
C THR A 773 -15.73 -21.09 -3.22
N VAL A 774 -14.46 -21.25 -2.86
CA VAL A 774 -13.31 -20.79 -3.64
C VAL A 774 -12.43 -21.99 -3.99
N ARG A 775 -11.83 -21.96 -5.19
CA ARG A 775 -10.81 -22.92 -5.61
C ARG A 775 -9.44 -22.35 -5.22
N ALA A 776 -8.94 -22.72 -4.06
CA ALA A 776 -7.70 -22.20 -3.50
C ALA A 776 -6.49 -23.07 -3.93
N TYR A 777 -5.37 -22.43 -4.24
CA TYR A 777 -4.09 -23.12 -4.36
C TYR A 777 -3.44 -23.28 -2.99
N PHE A 778 -2.83 -24.46 -2.80
CA PHE A 778 -2.01 -24.82 -1.66
C PHE A 778 -0.65 -25.26 -2.19
N PRO A 779 0.36 -24.37 -2.16
CA PRO A 779 1.73 -24.70 -2.54
C PRO A 779 2.26 -25.91 -1.78
N LYS A 780 3.32 -26.55 -2.29
CA LYS A 780 3.89 -27.78 -1.72
C LYS A 780 4.15 -27.62 -0.22
N GLY A 781 3.36 -28.29 0.62
CA GLY A 781 3.31 -28.03 2.06
C GLY A 781 2.46 -29.05 2.83
N THR A 782 2.48 -28.94 4.16
CA THR A 782 1.40 -29.43 5.02
C THR A 782 0.66 -28.20 5.51
N TRP A 783 -0.65 -28.13 5.29
CA TRP A 783 -1.49 -26.99 5.66
C TRP A 783 -2.53 -27.41 6.69
N TYR A 784 -2.87 -26.53 7.62
CA TYR A 784 -3.85 -26.76 8.68
C TYR A 784 -4.90 -25.66 8.63
N ASP A 785 -6.18 -26.00 8.43
CA ASP A 785 -7.27 -25.03 8.57
C ASP A 785 -7.25 -24.42 9.98
N PHE A 786 -7.22 -23.09 10.07
CA PHE A 786 -6.99 -22.35 11.30
C PHE A 786 -8.16 -22.43 12.30
N TYR A 787 -9.36 -22.86 11.86
CA TYR A 787 -10.57 -22.87 12.69
C TYR A 787 -10.95 -24.25 13.23
N SER A 788 -10.57 -25.33 12.54
CA SER A 788 -10.77 -26.72 12.98
C SER A 788 -9.46 -27.41 13.37
N GLY A 789 -8.36 -27.11 12.68
CA GLY A 789 -7.11 -27.88 12.71
C GLY A 789 -7.10 -29.03 11.69
N ARG A 790 -8.07 -29.11 10.77
CA ARG A 790 -8.11 -30.11 9.70
C ARG A 790 -6.87 -30.01 8.82
N VAL A 791 -6.19 -31.13 8.60
CA VAL A 791 -5.00 -31.22 7.74
C VAL A 791 -5.42 -31.23 6.26
N LEU A 792 -4.79 -30.36 5.48
CA LEU A 792 -4.76 -30.38 4.03
C LEU A 792 -3.33 -30.74 3.59
N ASP A 793 -3.19 -31.94 3.03
CA ASP A 793 -1.91 -32.47 2.57
C ASP A 793 -1.62 -32.03 1.11
N ALA A 794 -0.46 -31.41 0.92
CA ALA A 794 0.12 -31.04 -0.37
C ALA A 794 1.63 -31.41 -0.43
N THR A 795 2.10 -32.41 0.32
CA THR A 795 3.56 -32.70 0.39
C THR A 795 4.14 -33.27 -0.90
N ASN A 796 3.28 -33.84 -1.76
CA ASN A 796 3.68 -34.50 -3.01
C ASN A 796 3.72 -33.52 -4.21
N GLY A 797 3.43 -32.24 -3.99
CA GLY A 797 3.31 -31.20 -5.00
C GLY A 797 2.22 -30.20 -4.59
N GLY A 798 2.38 -28.93 -4.97
CA GLY A 798 1.34 -27.93 -4.73
C GLY A 798 0.08 -28.26 -5.54
N LYS A 799 -1.10 -28.05 -4.95
CA LYS A 799 -2.38 -28.50 -5.49
C LYS A 799 -3.47 -27.43 -5.39
N TRP A 800 -4.47 -27.52 -6.26
CA TRP A 800 -5.73 -26.81 -6.10
C TRP A 800 -6.70 -27.66 -5.28
N ASP A 801 -7.41 -27.05 -4.33
CA ASP A 801 -8.47 -27.68 -3.53
C ASP A 801 -9.68 -26.73 -3.43
N TYR A 802 -10.85 -27.25 -3.04
CA TYR A 802 -12.05 -26.42 -2.84
C TYR A 802 -12.29 -26.13 -1.36
N VAL A 803 -12.51 -24.86 -1.03
CA VAL A 803 -12.69 -24.37 0.34
C VAL A 803 -14.04 -23.66 0.44
N THR A 804 -14.83 -23.98 1.45
CA THR A 804 -16.18 -23.44 1.66
C THR A 804 -16.21 -22.45 2.83
N ALA A 805 -16.90 -21.32 2.66
CA ALA A 805 -17.31 -20.41 3.72
C ALA A 805 -18.63 -19.71 3.35
N GLU A 806 -19.63 -19.82 4.22
CA GLU A 806 -20.92 -19.14 4.04
C GLU A 806 -20.76 -17.61 4.16
N MET A 807 -21.76 -16.83 3.73
CA MET A 807 -21.70 -15.35 3.75
C MET A 807 -21.34 -14.77 5.12
N THR A 808 -21.83 -15.40 6.20
CA THR A 808 -21.63 -14.96 7.57
C THR A 808 -20.46 -15.65 8.27
N ASP A 809 -19.66 -16.47 7.58
CA ASP A 809 -18.48 -17.15 8.14
C ASP A 809 -17.19 -16.34 8.04
N ASN A 810 -16.20 -16.76 8.82
CA ASN A 810 -14.84 -16.26 8.72
C ASN A 810 -14.26 -16.46 7.32
N VAL A 811 -13.34 -15.56 6.93
CA VAL A 811 -12.47 -15.81 5.77
C VAL A 811 -11.67 -17.10 6.00
N PRO A 812 -11.56 -18.01 5.01
CA PRO A 812 -10.73 -19.20 5.15
C PRO A 812 -9.25 -18.87 5.36
N LEU A 813 -8.66 -19.47 6.40
CA LEU A 813 -7.29 -19.27 6.83
C LEU A 813 -6.60 -20.61 7.03
N HIS A 814 -5.36 -20.75 6.56
CA HIS A 814 -4.59 -21.98 6.73
C HIS A 814 -3.17 -21.70 7.25
N VAL A 815 -2.78 -22.41 8.31
CA VAL A 815 -1.42 -22.38 8.87
C VAL A 815 -0.53 -23.32 8.07
N LEU A 816 0.59 -22.81 7.57
CA LEU A 816 1.67 -23.59 6.97
C LEU A 816 2.46 -24.33 8.06
N GLY A 817 2.56 -25.64 7.93
CA GLY A 817 3.40 -26.49 8.79
C GLY A 817 4.88 -26.11 8.71
N GLY A 818 5.57 -26.19 9.84
CA GLY A 818 6.91 -25.64 10.05
C GLY A 818 6.94 -24.35 10.88
N ASN A 819 5.77 -23.84 11.29
CA ASN A 819 5.64 -22.51 11.91
C ASN A 819 4.96 -22.55 13.30
N ILE A 820 5.22 -21.53 14.13
CA ILE A 820 4.54 -21.28 15.41
C ILE A 820 3.92 -19.88 15.39
N ILE A 821 2.60 -19.79 15.60
CA ILE A 821 1.86 -18.52 15.65
C ILE A 821 1.53 -18.16 17.12
N PRO A 822 2.00 -17.02 17.65
CA PRO A 822 1.53 -16.47 18.91
C PRO A 822 0.20 -15.71 18.73
N MET A 823 -0.76 -15.92 19.64
CA MET A 823 -2.06 -15.24 19.60
C MET A 823 -2.64 -15.01 21.00
N ALA A 824 -3.55 -14.05 21.16
CA ALA A 824 -4.23 -13.79 22.43
C ALA A 824 -5.39 -14.79 22.70
N LEU A 825 -5.57 -15.12 23.98
CA LEU A 825 -6.66 -15.93 24.51
C LEU A 825 -7.85 -15.07 24.94
N GLY A 826 -9.03 -15.46 24.49
CA GLY A 826 -10.25 -14.64 24.55
C GLY A 826 -10.95 -14.72 23.20
N SER A 827 -12.23 -14.31 23.14
CA SER A 827 -13.07 -14.39 21.94
C SER A 827 -13.61 -13.05 21.46
N GLU A 828 -13.71 -12.04 22.33
CA GLU A 828 -14.50 -10.82 22.10
C GLU A 828 -13.70 -9.57 22.53
N PHE A 829 -12.56 -9.33 21.87
CA PHE A 829 -11.73 -8.14 22.10
C PHE A 829 -12.26 -6.92 21.33
N MET A 830 -12.84 -5.96 22.03
CA MET A 830 -13.32 -4.70 21.43
C MET A 830 -12.20 -3.72 21.07
N LEU A 831 -11.07 -3.77 21.78
CA LEU A 831 -9.94 -2.83 21.66
C LEU A 831 -8.58 -3.54 21.81
N THR A 832 -7.52 -3.00 21.21
CA THR A 832 -6.17 -3.60 21.23
C THR A 832 -5.54 -3.58 22.63
N GLN A 833 -5.91 -2.64 23.50
CA GLN A 833 -5.47 -2.61 24.90
C GLN A 833 -5.89 -3.89 25.66
N ALA A 834 -7.08 -4.42 25.38
CA ALA A 834 -7.55 -5.68 25.99
C ALA A 834 -6.74 -6.88 25.47
N VAL A 835 -6.35 -6.88 24.20
CA VAL A 835 -5.47 -7.91 23.60
C VAL A 835 -4.08 -7.90 24.25
N ARG A 836 -3.49 -6.72 24.46
CA ARG A 836 -2.17 -6.56 25.08
C ARG A 836 -2.12 -7.05 26.53
N ASN A 837 -3.25 -7.00 27.24
CA ASN A 837 -3.38 -7.45 28.62
C ASN A 837 -3.79 -8.92 28.77
N ALA A 838 -4.13 -9.61 27.68
CA ALA A 838 -4.66 -10.97 27.73
C ALA A 838 -3.56 -12.04 27.83
N SER A 839 -3.86 -13.17 28.48
CA SER A 839 -3.05 -14.39 28.36
C SER A 839 -2.91 -14.80 26.89
N HIS A 840 -1.84 -15.51 26.56
CA HIS A 840 -1.51 -15.87 25.18
C HIS A 840 -1.48 -17.39 24.97
N ALA A 841 -1.73 -17.78 23.73
CA ALA A 841 -1.59 -19.13 23.20
C ALA A 841 -0.50 -19.21 22.14
N LEU A 842 0.16 -20.37 22.07
CA LEU A 842 1.13 -20.70 21.03
C LEU A 842 0.56 -21.85 20.17
N VAL A 843 0.33 -21.56 18.88
CA VAL A 843 -0.18 -22.55 17.91
C VAL A 843 1.00 -23.10 17.10
N VAL A 844 1.41 -24.32 17.41
CA VAL A 844 2.51 -25.07 16.80
C VAL A 844 1.98 -25.96 15.69
N ALA A 845 2.37 -25.72 14.44
CA ALA A 845 2.02 -26.56 13.30
C ALA A 845 3.25 -27.31 12.78
N PHE A 846 3.33 -28.62 12.99
CA PHE A 846 4.45 -29.42 12.46
C PHE A 846 4.30 -29.72 10.96
N PRO A 847 5.42 -29.87 10.21
CA PRO A 847 5.41 -30.46 8.88
C PRO A 847 5.35 -31.99 8.99
N LYS A 848 4.81 -32.67 7.98
CA LYS A 848 4.72 -34.14 7.94
C LYS A 848 6.10 -34.83 7.91
N ALA A 849 6.27 -35.90 8.67
CA ALA A 849 7.54 -36.62 8.87
C ALA A 849 8.38 -36.91 7.60
N ASN A 850 7.77 -37.42 6.54
CA ASN A 850 8.49 -37.83 5.32
C ASN A 850 8.65 -36.70 4.29
N SER A 851 8.45 -35.44 4.69
CA SER A 851 8.35 -34.33 3.73
C SER A 851 9.71 -33.71 3.40
N THR A 852 10.18 -33.92 2.17
CA THR A 852 11.48 -33.44 1.68
C THR A 852 11.39 -32.01 1.15
N TYR A 853 11.96 -31.07 1.90
CA TYR A 853 12.13 -29.65 1.53
C TYR A 853 13.59 -29.22 1.82
N ALA A 854 14.04 -28.04 1.35
CA ALA A 854 15.37 -27.49 1.71
C ALA A 854 15.35 -26.04 2.25
N GLY A 855 15.88 -25.82 3.48
CA GLY A 855 16.18 -24.51 4.12
C GLY A 855 15.75 -24.41 5.60
N ASP A 856 16.66 -24.14 6.55
CA ASP A 856 16.28 -24.15 7.98
C ASP A 856 15.49 -22.88 8.37
N ARG A 857 14.19 -23.04 8.62
CA ARG A 857 13.31 -21.94 9.03
C ARG A 857 13.65 -21.37 10.40
N CYS A 858 14.30 -22.13 11.27
CA CYS A 858 14.58 -21.69 12.64
C CYS A 858 15.64 -20.55 12.73
N GLY A 859 16.20 -20.11 11.59
CA GLY A 859 16.96 -18.85 11.48
C GLY A 859 16.40 -17.81 10.49
N GLY A 860 15.35 -18.12 9.73
CA GLY A 860 14.90 -17.34 8.56
C GLY A 860 13.82 -16.30 8.86
N ARG A 861 14.19 -15.11 9.34
CA ARG A 861 13.28 -14.09 9.94
C ARG A 861 12.34 -13.33 8.98
N CYS A 862 12.22 -13.76 7.73
CA CYS A 862 11.19 -13.34 6.78
C CYS A 862 10.46 -14.53 6.14
N GLY A 863 10.65 -15.73 6.68
CA GLY A 863 10.29 -16.98 6.02
C GLY A 863 11.27 -17.37 4.89
N GLY A 864 11.37 -18.67 4.67
CA GLY A 864 12.12 -19.28 3.57
C GLY A 864 11.57 -20.67 3.24
N ALA A 865 12.17 -21.34 2.26
CA ALA A 865 11.90 -22.76 2.03
C ALA A 865 12.31 -23.59 3.28
N PRO A 866 11.53 -24.60 3.73
CA PRO A 866 11.80 -25.39 4.95
C PRO A 866 12.77 -26.56 4.71
N GLN A 867 13.45 -27.15 5.72
CA GLN A 867 14.54 -28.15 5.52
C GLN A 867 14.12 -29.61 5.71
N ALA A 868 14.95 -30.53 5.22
CA ALA A 868 14.76 -31.97 5.34
C ALA A 868 15.44 -32.55 6.58
N GLY A 869 14.80 -33.55 7.21
CA GLY A 869 15.42 -34.45 8.19
C GLY A 869 14.89 -34.35 9.62
N VAL A 870 14.24 -33.24 10.00
CA VAL A 870 13.64 -33.08 11.34
C VAL A 870 12.28 -32.40 11.25
N GLN A 871 11.28 -32.90 11.98
CA GLN A 871 9.99 -32.22 12.17
C GLN A 871 10.16 -31.07 13.16
N ASN A 872 10.61 -29.91 12.65
CA ASN A 872 10.70 -28.66 13.39
C ASN A 872 9.47 -27.78 13.10
N ALA A 873 9.07 -26.98 14.09
CA ALA A 873 8.21 -25.83 13.91
C ALA A 873 8.83 -24.63 14.65
N CYS A 874 8.95 -23.47 14.01
CA CYS A 874 9.64 -22.31 14.56
C CYS A 874 8.89 -21.00 14.33
N GLY A 875 9.24 -19.98 15.10
CA GLY A 875 8.66 -18.64 15.00
C GLY A 875 9.20 -17.75 16.11
N HIS A 876 8.57 -16.60 16.31
CA HIS A 876 8.97 -15.64 17.34
C HIS A 876 7.81 -14.71 17.68
N MET A 877 8.03 -13.87 18.69
CA MET A 877 7.06 -12.90 19.16
C MET A 877 7.80 -11.64 19.61
N TYR A 878 7.41 -10.49 19.06
CA TYR A 878 7.89 -9.17 19.48
C TYR A 878 6.80 -8.46 20.29
N LEU A 879 7.15 -7.95 21.47
CA LEU A 879 6.29 -7.07 22.26
C LEU A 879 7.10 -5.92 22.89
N ASP A 880 6.53 -4.73 22.82
CA ASP A 880 7.00 -3.50 23.44
C ASP A 880 5.82 -2.73 24.07
N GLN A 881 6.05 -1.49 24.49
CA GLN A 881 5.01 -0.61 25.05
C GLN A 881 3.93 -0.15 24.05
N GLY A 882 4.04 -0.52 22.76
CA GLY A 882 2.99 -0.32 21.76
C GLY A 882 3.06 0.99 20.98
N GLU A 883 3.48 2.12 21.56
CA GLU A 883 3.52 3.41 20.82
C GLU A 883 4.72 4.33 21.15
N GLU A 884 5.71 3.87 21.90
CA GLU A 884 6.93 4.65 22.19
C GLU A 884 7.80 4.87 20.94
N LEU A 885 8.44 6.04 20.82
CA LEU A 885 9.29 6.42 19.67
C LEU A 885 10.43 5.43 19.44
N ASN A 886 11.25 5.22 20.47
CA ASN A 886 12.39 4.32 20.41
C ASN A 886 11.94 2.89 20.69
N MET A 887 11.96 2.03 19.67
CA MET A 887 11.80 0.59 19.89
C MET A 887 12.96 0.07 20.72
N THR A 888 12.70 -0.43 21.93
CA THR A 888 13.71 -1.16 22.70
C THR A 888 14.06 -2.46 21.97
N ARG A 889 15.32 -2.57 21.53
CA ARG A 889 15.92 -3.78 20.93
C ARG A 889 16.70 -4.59 21.99
N SER A 890 16.16 -4.72 23.20
CA SER A 890 16.74 -5.51 24.30
C SER A 890 16.19 -6.95 24.30
N LEU A 891 16.81 -7.82 25.11
CA LEU A 891 16.30 -9.18 25.36
C LEU A 891 14.86 -9.19 25.91
N ASN A 892 14.41 -8.11 26.55
CA ASN A 892 13.10 -8.03 27.19
C ASN A 892 11.94 -7.92 26.18
N ASN A 893 12.21 -7.72 24.89
CA ASN A 893 11.18 -7.44 23.89
C ASN A 893 11.02 -8.53 22.82
N TYR A 894 11.88 -9.56 22.83
CA TYR A 894 11.91 -10.60 21.79
C TYR A 894 11.95 -12.01 22.38
N LEU A 895 10.97 -12.83 21.99
CA LEU A 895 10.81 -14.22 22.40
C LEU A 895 11.00 -15.14 21.18
N ASN A 896 11.97 -16.04 21.23
CA ASN A 896 12.18 -17.07 20.20
C ASN A 896 11.33 -18.30 20.52
N LEU A 897 10.57 -18.79 19.53
CA LEU A 897 9.69 -19.95 19.64
C LEU A 897 10.25 -21.08 18.77
N ALA A 898 10.54 -22.23 19.37
CA ALA A 898 11.05 -23.38 18.64
C ALA A 898 10.50 -24.69 19.21
N SER A 899 10.06 -25.59 18.33
CA SER A 899 9.46 -26.88 18.68
C SER A 899 9.96 -27.97 17.76
N GLN A 900 10.13 -29.19 18.29
CA GLN A 900 10.64 -30.35 17.56
C GLN A 900 9.88 -31.61 17.96
N LEU A 901 9.74 -32.54 17.02
CA LEU A 901 9.22 -33.89 17.26
C LEU A 901 10.29 -34.94 16.89
N VAL A 902 10.99 -35.47 17.91
CA VAL A 902 12.18 -36.32 17.74
C VAL A 902 11.82 -37.79 17.87
N GLN A 903 12.03 -38.58 16.81
CA GLN A 903 11.81 -40.04 16.86
C GLN A 903 12.80 -40.72 17.81
N GLN A 904 12.28 -41.61 18.65
CA GLN A 904 13.03 -42.42 19.61
C GLN A 904 13.36 -43.79 19.00
N ALA A 905 14.36 -44.50 19.55
CA ALA A 905 14.73 -45.84 19.10
C ALA A 905 13.59 -46.88 19.22
N SER A 906 12.60 -46.61 20.07
CA SER A 906 11.35 -47.36 20.24
C SER A 906 10.30 -47.13 19.14
N GLY A 907 10.56 -46.23 18.18
CA GLY A 907 9.60 -45.84 17.14
C GLY A 907 8.53 -44.83 17.58
N SER A 908 8.35 -44.63 18.89
CA SER A 908 7.65 -43.49 19.47
C SER A 908 8.43 -42.18 19.25
N TYR A 909 7.81 -41.04 19.58
CA TYR A 909 8.40 -39.71 19.43
C TYR A 909 8.40 -38.98 20.78
N LYS A 910 9.39 -38.11 21.00
CA LYS A 910 9.41 -37.14 22.09
C LYS A 910 9.35 -35.74 21.51
N GLY A 911 8.32 -35.00 21.88
CA GLY A 911 8.09 -33.64 21.47
C GLY A 911 8.60 -32.63 22.49
N PHE A 912 9.05 -31.48 22.00
CA PHE A 912 9.51 -30.36 22.80
C PHE A 912 8.99 -29.05 22.21
N LEU A 913 8.63 -28.09 23.07
CA LEU A 913 8.44 -26.67 22.75
C LEU A 913 9.31 -25.85 23.70
N SER A 914 9.95 -24.82 23.17
CA SER A 914 10.76 -23.84 23.90
C SER A 914 10.32 -22.44 23.49
N ALA A 915 10.00 -21.60 24.47
CA ALA A 915 9.70 -20.18 24.31
C ALA A 915 10.68 -19.39 25.21
N THR A 916 11.73 -18.86 24.61
CA THR A 916 12.92 -18.36 25.31
C THR A 916 13.36 -17.00 24.78
N PHE A 917 13.69 -16.08 25.68
CA PHE A 917 14.24 -14.77 25.34
C PHE A 917 15.53 -14.91 24.52
N ALA A 918 15.64 -14.16 23.42
CA ALA A 918 16.78 -14.24 22.52
C ALA A 918 17.18 -12.84 22.01
N GLY A 919 18.47 -12.64 21.76
CA GLY A 919 18.98 -11.37 21.23
C GLY A 919 18.42 -11.05 19.84
N THR A 920 18.20 -9.77 19.58
CA THR A 920 18.02 -9.25 18.21
C THR A 920 19.27 -9.57 17.38
N PRO A 921 19.14 -9.89 16.08
CA PRO A 921 20.31 -10.21 15.26
C PRO A 921 21.16 -8.95 15.08
N GLY A 922 22.48 -9.11 15.08
CA GLY A 922 23.43 -8.00 15.22
C GLY A 922 23.71 -7.57 16.66
N GLY A 923 22.89 -8.00 17.64
CA GLY A 923 23.23 -7.94 19.05
C GLY A 923 24.32 -8.94 19.40
N SER A 924 25.34 -8.51 20.14
CA SER A 924 26.46 -9.36 20.58
C SER A 924 26.04 -10.44 21.57
N SER A 925 26.66 -11.62 21.49
CA SER A 925 26.58 -12.65 22.53
C SER A 925 27.08 -12.10 23.87
N GLY A 926 26.15 -11.85 24.80
CA GLY A 926 26.39 -11.03 25.99
C GLY A 926 25.31 -9.97 26.26
N ALA A 927 24.27 -9.87 25.40
CA ALA A 927 23.05 -9.15 25.76
C ALA A 927 22.52 -9.62 27.13
N THR A 928 22.15 -8.66 27.97
CA THR A 928 21.50 -8.89 29.27
C THR A 928 20.04 -8.46 29.23
N CYS A 929 19.22 -8.96 30.15
CA CYS A 929 17.88 -8.41 30.36
C CYS A 929 18.02 -6.94 30.78
N GLY A 930 17.41 -6.03 30.01
CA GLY A 930 17.47 -4.59 30.25
C GLY A 930 16.66 -4.19 31.49
N LYS A 931 16.70 -2.89 31.84
CA LYS A 931 15.92 -2.31 32.94
C LYS A 931 14.43 -2.05 32.58
N ASP A 932 13.96 -2.59 31.46
CA ASP A 932 12.60 -2.34 30.96
C ASP A 932 11.57 -2.92 31.93
N THR A 933 10.66 -2.07 32.42
CA THR A 933 9.73 -2.38 33.53
C THR A 933 8.43 -3.06 33.09
N TRP A 934 8.38 -3.55 31.85
CA TRP A 934 7.18 -4.15 31.25
C TRP A 934 7.03 -5.62 31.64
N THR A 935 5.84 -6.00 32.11
CA THR A 935 5.46 -7.37 32.42
C THR A 935 4.91 -8.05 31.16
N TRP A 936 5.50 -9.17 30.74
CA TRP A 936 4.96 -9.94 29.62
C TRP A 936 3.58 -10.53 29.92
N PRO A 937 2.74 -10.80 28.91
CA PRO A 937 1.56 -11.62 29.09
C PRO A 937 1.93 -13.04 29.52
N THR A 938 1.04 -13.71 30.24
CA THR A 938 1.20 -15.12 30.56
C THR A 938 1.01 -16.00 29.32
N ILE A 939 1.82 -17.05 29.17
CA ILE A 939 1.52 -18.15 28.23
C ILE A 939 0.65 -19.16 28.97
N ASP A 940 -0.63 -19.26 28.60
CA ASP A 940 -1.56 -20.20 29.24
C ASP A 940 -1.84 -21.46 28.43
N THR A 941 -1.85 -21.37 27.10
CA THR A 941 -2.26 -22.50 26.25
C THR A 941 -1.25 -22.78 25.14
N VAL A 942 -1.01 -24.06 24.86
CA VAL A 942 -0.23 -24.55 23.73
C VAL A 942 -1.11 -25.49 22.92
N ILE A 943 -1.22 -25.24 21.61
CA ILE A 943 -1.92 -26.10 20.66
C ILE A 943 -0.88 -26.68 19.71
N VAL A 944 -0.79 -28.00 19.60
CA VAL A 944 0.16 -28.68 18.71
C VAL A 944 -0.62 -29.48 17.68
N MET A 945 -0.36 -29.24 16.39
CA MET A 945 -1.01 -29.92 15.27
C MET A 945 0.01 -30.76 14.48
N GLY A 946 -0.42 -31.92 14.00
CA GLY A 946 0.45 -32.88 13.30
C GLY A 946 1.19 -33.84 14.23
N VAL A 947 0.67 -34.09 15.44
CA VAL A 947 1.28 -34.96 16.45
C VAL A 947 0.51 -36.28 16.54
N GLY A 948 1.23 -37.40 16.72
CA GLY A 948 0.62 -38.71 16.98
C GLY A 948 -0.04 -38.80 18.37
N PRO A 949 -0.65 -39.95 18.72
CA PRO A 949 -1.33 -40.14 20.00
C PRO A 949 -0.44 -39.79 21.20
N VAL A 950 -0.84 -38.78 21.97
CA VAL A 950 -0.05 -38.24 23.08
C VAL A 950 -0.36 -38.96 24.38
N ASP A 951 0.69 -39.32 25.12
CA ASP A 951 0.57 -39.80 26.49
C ASP A 951 0.41 -38.59 27.43
N GLY A 952 -0.78 -38.43 28.02
CA GLY A 952 -1.11 -37.26 28.86
C GLY A 952 -0.23 -37.16 30.11
N ASP A 953 0.14 -38.31 30.70
CA ASP A 953 0.94 -38.37 31.92
C ASP A 953 2.43 -38.05 31.67
N SER A 954 2.85 -38.04 30.39
CA SER A 954 4.21 -37.69 29.97
C SER A 954 4.48 -36.19 29.83
N ILE A 955 3.49 -35.33 30.07
CA ILE A 955 3.59 -33.89 29.81
C ILE A 955 4.33 -33.20 30.95
N VAL A 956 5.51 -32.66 30.64
CA VAL A 956 6.40 -31.98 31.59
C VAL A 956 6.51 -30.49 31.21
N ILE A 957 6.22 -29.62 32.18
CA ILE A 957 6.26 -28.16 32.05
C ILE A 957 7.36 -27.62 32.96
N GLN A 958 8.29 -26.85 32.39
CA GLN A 958 9.51 -26.40 33.04
C GLN A 958 9.76 -24.89 32.82
N ALA A 959 10.13 -24.19 33.87
CA ALA A 959 10.84 -22.91 33.76
C ALA A 959 12.29 -23.16 33.34
N VAL A 960 12.81 -22.41 32.36
CA VAL A 960 14.18 -22.59 31.81
C VAL A 960 14.91 -21.26 31.65
N ASN A 961 16.17 -21.17 32.06
CA ASN A 961 16.99 -19.97 31.92
C ASN A 961 17.63 -19.91 30.52
N ALA A 962 17.30 -18.87 29.74
CA ALA A 962 17.72 -18.73 28.34
C ALA A 962 19.16 -18.24 28.12
N ALA A 963 19.92 -17.92 29.18
CA ALA A 963 21.27 -17.32 29.08
C ALA A 963 22.35 -18.18 28.39
N SER A 964 22.02 -19.42 27.97
CA SER A 964 22.88 -20.35 27.22
C SER A 964 22.30 -20.79 25.86
N ALA A 965 21.20 -20.19 25.40
CA ALA A 965 20.51 -20.60 24.18
C ALA A 965 20.99 -19.82 22.93
N THR A 966 21.71 -20.50 22.05
CA THR A 966 22.04 -19.97 20.70
C THR A 966 20.75 -19.84 19.87
N PRO A 967 20.52 -18.71 19.16
CA PRO A 967 19.36 -18.54 18.29
C PRO A 967 19.17 -19.69 17.31
N GLY A 968 17.92 -20.10 17.08
CA GLY A 968 17.55 -21.24 16.22
C GLY A 968 17.93 -22.63 16.75
N THR A 969 18.74 -22.74 17.80
CA THR A 969 19.25 -24.03 18.30
C THR A 969 18.37 -24.59 19.42
N VAL A 970 17.70 -25.71 19.19
CA VAL A 970 16.88 -26.38 20.22
C VAL A 970 17.77 -27.27 21.10
N GLN A 971 17.74 -27.06 22.41
CA GLN A 971 18.54 -27.83 23.36
C GLN A 971 17.99 -29.27 23.54
N THR A 972 18.55 -30.21 22.77
CA THR A 972 18.13 -31.61 22.72
C THR A 972 18.43 -32.39 24.01
N ALA A 973 17.36 -32.80 24.70
CA ALA A 973 17.26 -33.94 25.63
C ALA A 973 18.23 -34.10 26.84
N SER A 974 19.30 -33.32 26.99
CA SER A 974 20.35 -33.53 28.03
C SER A 974 20.29 -32.57 29.23
N VAL A 975 19.23 -31.77 29.34
CA VAL A 975 19.18 -30.56 30.19
C VAL A 975 18.59 -30.82 31.58
N ASP A 976 18.09 -32.03 31.87
CA ASP A 976 17.40 -32.42 33.12
C ASP A 976 18.30 -32.35 34.39
N SER A 977 19.59 -32.03 34.25
CA SER A 977 20.55 -31.80 35.35
C SER A 977 20.96 -30.34 35.53
N THR A 978 20.35 -29.39 34.81
CA THR A 978 20.77 -27.97 34.81
C THR A 978 20.24 -27.21 36.03
N PRO A 979 21.09 -26.51 36.80
CA PRO A 979 20.63 -25.68 37.93
C PRO A 979 19.63 -24.60 37.50
N GLY A 980 18.48 -24.54 38.18
CA GLY A 980 17.44 -23.53 37.95
C GLY A 980 16.19 -24.03 37.22
N VAL A 981 16.15 -25.28 36.74
CA VAL A 981 14.91 -25.88 36.23
C VAL A 981 13.93 -26.12 37.39
N THR A 982 12.71 -25.62 37.24
CA THR A 982 11.60 -25.88 38.18
C THR A 982 10.44 -26.50 37.41
N ASN A 983 10.00 -27.69 37.83
CA ASN A 983 8.78 -28.32 37.30
C ASN A 983 7.55 -27.60 37.86
N LEU A 984 6.57 -27.32 37.01
CA LEU A 984 5.33 -26.65 37.40
C LEU A 984 4.15 -27.63 37.48
N SER A 985 3.07 -27.22 38.14
CA SER A 985 1.83 -28.00 38.23
C SER A 985 1.25 -28.33 36.85
N ALA A 986 0.75 -29.54 36.68
CA ALA A 986 0.26 -30.03 35.39
C ALA A 986 -0.88 -29.17 34.81
N GLY A 987 -0.66 -28.63 33.62
CA GLY A 987 -1.74 -28.09 32.79
C GLY A 987 -2.66 -29.20 32.29
N THR A 988 -3.91 -28.87 31.99
CA THR A 988 -4.87 -29.86 31.47
C THR A 988 -4.56 -30.16 30.01
N ALA A 989 -4.26 -31.42 29.71
CA ALA A 989 -3.99 -31.90 28.36
C ALA A 989 -5.19 -32.62 27.75
N LYS A 990 -5.46 -32.34 26.47
CA LYS A 990 -6.49 -33.00 25.66
C LYS A 990 -5.92 -33.32 24.28
N TYR A 991 -5.94 -34.59 23.89
CA TYR A 991 -5.59 -35.03 22.55
C TYR A 991 -6.85 -35.35 21.72
N ASP A 992 -6.88 -34.87 20.49
CA ASP A 992 -7.89 -35.17 19.48
C ASP A 992 -7.27 -36.07 18.40
N ALA A 993 -7.73 -37.32 18.37
CA ALA A 993 -7.21 -38.35 17.47
C ALA A 993 -7.67 -38.19 16.01
N ALA A 994 -8.79 -37.50 15.76
CA ALA A 994 -9.27 -37.25 14.40
C ALA A 994 -8.51 -36.09 13.74
N LEU A 995 -8.06 -35.12 14.54
CA LEU A 995 -7.35 -33.92 14.09
C LEU A 995 -5.82 -33.99 14.28
N GLN A 996 -5.28 -35.05 14.90
CA GLN A 996 -3.86 -35.17 15.27
C GLN A 996 -3.36 -33.95 16.05
N LYS A 997 -4.17 -33.54 17.04
CA LYS A 997 -4.07 -32.26 17.73
C LYS A 997 -3.98 -32.47 19.24
N LEU A 998 -2.93 -31.94 19.86
CA LEU A 998 -2.82 -31.78 21.31
C LEU A 998 -3.21 -30.34 21.69
N THR A 999 -3.90 -30.18 22.80
CA THR A 999 -4.11 -28.89 23.48
C THR A 999 -3.71 -29.05 24.94
N ILE A 1000 -2.84 -28.17 25.42
CA ILE A 1000 -2.41 -28.08 26.81
C ILE A 1000 -2.81 -26.68 27.29
N SER A 1001 -3.66 -26.59 28.31
CA SER A 1001 -4.23 -25.32 28.81
C SER A 1001 -4.13 -25.20 30.32
N GLY A 1002 -4.23 -23.99 30.85
CA GLY A 1002 -4.05 -23.74 32.28
C GLY A 1002 -2.59 -23.57 32.70
N LEU A 1003 -1.66 -23.38 31.75
CA LEU A 1003 -0.22 -23.26 32.03
C LEU A 1003 0.11 -22.02 32.89
N ASN A 1004 -0.67 -20.93 32.74
CA ASN A 1004 -0.52 -19.66 33.47
C ASN A 1004 0.93 -19.15 33.62
N PHE A 1005 1.79 -19.39 32.63
CA PHE A 1005 3.24 -19.17 32.77
C PHE A 1005 3.61 -17.71 32.57
N GLN A 1006 4.10 -17.05 33.63
CA GLN A 1006 4.58 -15.68 33.57
C GLN A 1006 6.01 -15.60 33.04
N LEU A 1007 6.16 -15.24 31.76
CA LEU A 1007 7.46 -14.95 31.14
C LEU A 1007 8.18 -13.81 31.88
N THR A 1008 9.45 -14.02 32.25
CA THR A 1008 10.26 -13.06 33.02
C THR A 1008 11.73 -13.20 32.62
N CYS A 1009 12.31 -12.26 31.86
CA CYS A 1009 13.68 -12.41 31.33
C CYS A 1009 14.71 -12.68 32.46
N PRO A 1010 15.62 -13.68 32.34
CA PRO A 1010 15.86 -14.57 31.19
C PRO A 1010 15.10 -15.91 31.25
N ILE A 1011 14.14 -16.07 32.17
CA ILE A 1011 13.36 -17.29 32.41
C ILE A 1011 12.25 -17.43 31.35
N GLY A 1012 12.47 -18.35 30.42
CA GLY A 1012 11.48 -18.80 29.43
C GLY A 1012 10.72 -20.06 29.85
N LEU A 1013 9.81 -20.49 28.99
CA LEU A 1013 8.98 -21.69 29.14
C LEU A 1013 9.52 -22.84 28.28
N ARG A 1014 9.57 -24.05 28.85
CA ARG A 1014 9.71 -25.31 28.12
C ARG A 1014 8.54 -26.23 28.42
N VAL A 1015 8.03 -26.88 27.38
CA VAL A 1015 7.04 -27.97 27.49
C VAL A 1015 7.58 -29.18 26.72
N SER A 1016 7.39 -30.40 27.24
CA SER A 1016 7.72 -31.63 26.51
C SER A 1016 6.70 -32.72 26.76
N TRP A 1017 6.59 -33.67 25.83
CA TRP A 1017 5.61 -34.75 25.86
C TRP A 1017 6.13 -35.97 25.07
N ASN A 1018 5.61 -37.16 25.35
CA ASN A 1018 5.78 -38.35 24.52
C ASN A 1018 4.56 -38.55 23.61
N SER A 1019 4.77 -39.05 22.40
CA SER A 1019 3.68 -39.47 21.51
C SER A 1019 3.99 -40.75 20.74
N GLY A 1020 2.95 -41.41 20.25
CA GLY A 1020 3.06 -42.34 19.14
C GLY A 1020 3.49 -41.64 17.84
N ALA A 1021 3.64 -42.43 16.77
CA ALA A 1021 3.88 -41.89 15.45
C ALA A 1021 2.68 -41.05 14.95
N PRO A 1022 2.90 -39.92 14.26
CA PRO A 1022 1.85 -39.24 13.51
C PRO A 1022 1.21 -40.22 12.52
N ALA A 1023 -0.12 -40.36 12.57
CA ALA A 1023 -0.81 -41.30 11.71
C ALA A 1023 -0.84 -40.79 10.25
N ALA A 1024 -0.90 -41.70 9.28
CA ALA A 1024 -1.24 -41.30 7.92
C ALA A 1024 -2.62 -40.62 7.94
N ALA A 1025 -2.72 -39.42 7.35
CA ALA A 1025 -3.98 -38.68 7.32
C ALA A 1025 -5.08 -39.55 6.66
N PRO A 1026 -6.28 -39.64 7.24
CA PRO A 1026 -7.36 -40.41 6.65
C PRO A 1026 -7.71 -39.85 5.26
N ALA A 1027 -8.06 -40.74 4.32
CA ALA A 1027 -8.49 -40.34 2.99
C ALA A 1027 -9.65 -39.34 3.08
N SER A 1028 -9.64 -38.32 2.21
CA SER A 1028 -10.45 -37.12 2.33
C SER A 1028 -11.95 -37.41 2.48
N ALA A 1029 -12.47 -37.24 3.69
CA ALA A 1029 -13.91 -37.09 3.90
C ALA A 1029 -14.39 -35.80 3.21
N PRO A 1030 -15.56 -35.81 2.54
CA PRO A 1030 -16.14 -34.61 1.95
C PRO A 1030 -16.39 -33.54 3.03
N ALA A 1031 -16.46 -32.26 2.63
CA ALA A 1031 -16.82 -31.18 3.54
C ALA A 1031 -18.29 -31.34 3.97
N SER A 1032 -18.51 -31.77 5.21
CA SER A 1032 -19.83 -31.81 5.83
C SER A 1032 -20.30 -30.39 6.13
N THR A 1033 -21.52 -30.05 5.72
CA THR A 1033 -22.14 -28.70 5.81
C THR A 1033 -22.58 -28.30 7.22
N GLY A 1034 -21.88 -28.75 8.26
CA GLY A 1034 -22.06 -28.34 9.64
C GLY A 1034 -20.86 -27.52 10.10
N ALA A 1035 -21.10 -26.36 10.72
CA ALA A 1035 -20.05 -25.53 11.28
C ALA A 1035 -19.17 -26.35 12.25
N PRO A 1036 -17.86 -26.50 12.01
CA PRO A 1036 -17.00 -27.29 12.88
C PRO A 1036 -16.92 -26.61 14.25
N ALA A 1037 -16.92 -27.40 15.32
CA ALA A 1037 -16.70 -26.89 16.66
C ALA A 1037 -15.33 -26.20 16.72
N ALA A 1038 -15.34 -24.86 16.86
CA ALA A 1038 -14.14 -24.06 16.65
C ALA A 1038 -13.01 -24.46 17.60
N LEU A 1039 -11.78 -24.39 17.09
CA LEU A 1039 -10.51 -24.57 17.79
C LEU A 1039 -10.42 -23.78 19.11
N PHE A 1040 -11.24 -22.74 19.25
CA PHE A 1040 -11.22 -21.75 20.31
C PHE A 1040 -12.61 -21.51 20.92
N GLY A 1041 -13.47 -22.53 20.98
CA GLY A 1041 -14.63 -22.56 21.89
C GLY A 1041 -15.70 -21.50 21.66
N THR A 1042 -16.12 -21.27 20.42
CA THR A 1042 -17.13 -20.23 20.10
C THR A 1042 -18.56 -20.69 20.34
N ALA A 1043 -19.14 -20.25 21.45
CA ALA A 1043 -20.57 -20.00 21.54
C ALA A 1043 -20.76 -18.48 21.66
N VAL A 1044 -20.89 -17.78 20.52
CA VAL A 1044 -21.30 -16.36 20.54
C VAL A 1044 -22.67 -16.30 21.18
N LYS A 1045 -22.78 -15.61 22.31
CA LYS A 1045 -24.03 -15.53 23.06
C LYS A 1045 -24.90 -14.48 22.40
N GLU A 1046 -25.84 -14.89 21.56
CA GLU A 1046 -26.73 -13.97 20.84
C GLU A 1046 -27.40 -12.99 21.84
N PRO A 1047 -27.28 -11.67 21.60
CA PRO A 1047 -27.99 -10.70 22.43
C PRO A 1047 -29.50 -10.82 22.18
N ALA A 1048 -30.29 -10.82 23.26
CA ALA A 1048 -31.73 -10.97 23.16
C ALA A 1048 -32.35 -9.83 22.31
N SER A 1049 -33.17 -10.20 21.32
CA SER A 1049 -33.74 -9.26 20.36
C SER A 1049 -34.58 -8.16 21.05
N PRO A 1050 -34.38 -6.88 20.74
CA PRO A 1050 -35.28 -5.83 21.19
C PRO A 1050 -36.67 -5.98 20.53
N PRO A 1051 -37.76 -5.53 21.19
CA PRO A 1051 -39.11 -5.73 20.69
C PRO A 1051 -39.39 -4.90 19.43
N ASN A 1052 -39.75 -5.58 18.34
CA ASN A 1052 -40.12 -4.94 17.07
C ASN A 1052 -41.36 -4.04 17.21
N SER A 1053 -41.23 -2.79 16.77
CA SER A 1053 -42.35 -1.88 16.51
C SER A 1053 -42.40 -1.56 15.01
N VAL A 1054 -43.28 -2.25 14.27
CA VAL A 1054 -43.42 -2.09 12.82
C VAL A 1054 -44.58 -1.14 12.52
N VAL A 1055 -44.29 -0.04 11.83
CA VAL A 1055 -45.30 0.87 11.26
C VAL A 1055 -45.58 0.46 9.82
N SER A 1056 -46.84 0.18 9.50
CA SER A 1056 -47.25 -0.32 8.17
C SER A 1056 -47.57 0.81 7.18
N PRO A 1057 -47.11 0.74 5.91
CA PRO A 1057 -47.66 1.52 4.80
C PRO A 1057 -48.88 0.81 4.14
N PRO A 1058 -49.77 1.52 3.42
CA PRO A 1058 -51.07 0.98 2.97
C PRO A 1058 -51.18 0.61 1.47
N GLY A 1059 -52.05 -0.36 1.17
CA GLY A 1059 -52.92 -0.37 -0.03
C GLY A 1059 -52.35 -0.80 -1.39
N GLY A 1060 -53.00 -1.81 -2.02
CA GLY A 1060 -52.86 -2.13 -3.47
C GLY A 1060 -53.83 -1.31 -4.36
N PRO A 1061 -54.36 -1.81 -5.51
CA PRO A 1061 -54.47 -3.24 -5.93
C PRO A 1061 -54.24 -3.53 -7.45
N GLY A 1062 -54.50 -4.79 -7.88
CA GLY A 1062 -54.71 -5.22 -9.28
C GLY A 1062 -53.72 -6.31 -9.77
N SER A 1063 -54.08 -7.59 -9.93
CA SER A 1063 -54.96 -8.25 -10.93
C SER A 1063 -54.33 -8.42 -12.33
N ALA A 1064 -54.33 -9.58 -13.02
CA ALA A 1064 -54.68 -10.96 -12.63
C ALA A 1064 -54.33 -11.96 -13.78
N SER A 1065 -53.98 -13.23 -13.48
CA SER A 1065 -54.22 -14.41 -14.36
C SER A 1065 -53.84 -15.75 -13.69
N SER A 1066 -54.75 -16.74 -13.75
CA SER A 1066 -54.57 -18.16 -13.33
C SER A 1066 -54.57 -19.06 -14.59
N PRO A 1067 -54.74 -20.41 -14.57
CA PRO A 1067 -54.70 -21.46 -13.51
C PRO A 1067 -53.78 -22.63 -13.98
N PRO A 1068 -54.00 -23.96 -13.73
CA PRO A 1068 -54.68 -24.71 -12.65
C PRO A 1068 -53.68 -25.61 -11.87
N SER A 1069 -54.00 -26.53 -10.94
CA SER A 1069 -55.22 -27.32 -10.67
C SER A 1069 -55.22 -28.00 -9.28
N ASN A 1070 -56.42 -28.27 -8.72
CA ASN A 1070 -56.81 -29.42 -7.85
C ASN A 1070 -56.02 -29.71 -6.54
N PHE A 1071 -56.59 -30.24 -5.45
CA PHE A 1071 -57.94 -30.74 -5.10
C PHE A 1071 -58.11 -30.68 -3.56
N GLY A 1072 -59.33 -30.57 -3.01
CA GLY A 1072 -59.63 -31.01 -1.63
C GLY A 1072 -60.10 -29.94 -0.62
N SER A 1073 -61.21 -30.25 0.07
CA SER A 1073 -61.84 -29.53 1.20
C SER A 1073 -62.66 -30.58 2.00
N PRO A 1074 -63.44 -30.28 3.06
CA PRO A 1074 -63.57 -29.07 3.89
C PRO A 1074 -63.64 -29.39 5.41
N SER A 1075 -64.26 -28.48 6.19
CA SER A 1075 -64.83 -28.60 7.56
C SER A 1075 -63.88 -28.41 8.76
N GLY A 1076 -64.33 -27.82 9.88
CA GLY A 1076 -65.69 -27.40 10.25
C GLY A 1076 -65.78 -26.22 11.23
N ALA A 1077 -67.01 -25.79 11.52
CA ALA A 1077 -67.39 -24.70 12.42
C ALA A 1077 -67.20 -25.08 13.93
N SER A 1078 -67.48 -24.27 14.96
CA SER A 1078 -68.48 -23.19 15.11
C SER A 1078 -68.31 -22.39 16.43
N THR A 1079 -69.02 -21.25 16.58
CA THR A 1079 -69.69 -20.71 17.82
C THR A 1079 -68.93 -20.58 19.17
N GLU A 1080 -69.17 -19.60 20.06
CA GLU A 1080 -69.91 -18.31 20.04
C GLU A 1080 -69.64 -17.54 21.35
N SER A 1081 -69.88 -16.20 21.35
CA SER A 1081 -70.25 -15.40 22.54
C SER A 1081 -69.18 -15.21 23.66
N SER A 1082 -69.20 -14.19 24.54
CA SER A 1082 -70.01 -12.95 24.59
C SER A 1082 -69.32 -11.85 25.44
N ARG A 1083 -69.64 -10.58 25.12
CA ARG A 1083 -70.01 -9.42 25.99
C ARG A 1083 -69.47 -9.31 27.44
N SER A 1084 -69.13 -8.13 27.97
CA SER A 1084 -69.13 -6.74 27.44
C SER A 1084 -68.55 -5.75 28.48
N SER A 1085 -68.37 -4.47 28.08
CA SER A 1085 -68.60 -3.23 28.88
C SER A 1085 -67.81 -2.99 30.19
N SER A 1086 -67.38 -1.77 30.53
CA SER A 1086 -67.32 -0.48 29.80
C SER A 1086 -66.52 0.56 30.63
N ASP A 1087 -66.37 1.77 30.06
CA ASP A 1087 -66.15 3.05 30.76
C ASP A 1087 -64.76 3.45 31.32
N ALA A 1088 -64.60 4.77 31.38
CA ALA A 1088 -63.49 5.59 31.87
C ALA A 1088 -64.12 6.95 32.33
N PRO A 1089 -63.41 8.07 32.63
CA PRO A 1089 -61.96 8.28 32.81
C PRO A 1089 -61.56 9.20 34.02
N ALA A 1090 -60.24 9.39 34.19
CA ALA A 1090 -59.55 10.65 34.55
C ALA A 1090 -59.47 11.24 36.00
N GLN A 1091 -58.38 12.03 36.15
CA GLN A 1091 -58.05 13.08 37.14
C GLN A 1091 -57.46 12.71 38.52
N GLY A 1092 -56.42 13.47 38.95
CA GLY A 1092 -55.88 13.42 40.32
C GLY A 1092 -54.42 13.91 40.52
N SER A 1093 -54.23 15.18 40.87
CA SER A 1093 -53.03 15.79 41.50
C SER A 1093 -53.52 16.97 42.38
N PRO A 1094 -52.82 17.47 43.42
CA PRO A 1094 -51.36 17.48 43.64
C PRO A 1094 -50.83 17.39 45.11
N ALA A 1095 -49.51 17.57 45.28
CA ALA A 1095 -48.79 18.31 46.35
C ALA A 1095 -48.56 17.78 47.81
N ALA A 1096 -47.29 17.96 48.24
CA ALA A 1096 -46.78 18.43 49.55
C ALA A 1096 -46.40 17.48 50.73
N PHE A 1097 -45.38 17.94 51.47
CA PHE A 1097 -44.67 17.44 52.68
C PHE A 1097 -45.27 18.10 53.97
N PRO A 1098 -44.89 17.80 55.27
CA PRO A 1098 -43.49 17.60 55.78
C PRO A 1098 -43.23 16.79 57.09
N SER A 1099 -41.96 16.81 57.54
CA SER A 1099 -41.44 16.64 58.94
C SER A 1099 -41.49 15.23 59.58
N SER A 1100 -40.62 14.82 60.54
CA SER A 1100 -39.31 15.27 61.08
C SER A 1100 -38.84 14.24 62.14
N SER A 1101 -37.58 14.03 62.55
CA SER A 1101 -36.20 14.49 62.19
C SER A 1101 -35.24 13.28 62.37
N SER A 1102 -33.94 13.26 62.72
CA SER A 1102 -32.84 14.18 63.14
C SER A 1102 -31.52 13.36 63.03
N GLY A 1103 -30.27 13.84 63.20
CA GLY A 1103 -29.74 15.12 63.70
C GLY A 1103 -28.28 15.35 63.25
N SER A 1104 -27.34 15.70 64.16
CA SER A 1104 -25.94 16.12 63.84
C SER A 1104 -25.00 15.92 65.08
N PRO A 1105 -23.68 16.31 65.16
CA PRO A 1105 -22.98 17.48 64.55
C PRO A 1105 -21.57 17.24 63.95
N SER A 1106 -20.92 18.33 63.51
CA SER A 1106 -19.50 18.45 63.07
C SER A 1106 -18.74 19.47 63.96
N PRO A 1107 -17.43 19.75 63.76
CA PRO A 1107 -17.01 20.90 62.91
C PRO A 1107 -15.61 20.80 62.23
N SER A 1108 -15.09 21.94 61.76
CA SER A 1108 -13.95 22.16 60.84
C SER A 1108 -12.57 22.50 61.46
N GLY A 1109 -11.49 22.46 60.66
CA GLY A 1109 -10.13 22.96 60.98
C GLY A 1109 -9.27 23.26 59.73
N SER A 1110 -8.12 23.94 59.86
CA SER A 1110 -7.40 24.60 58.73
C SER A 1110 -5.86 24.47 58.70
N SER A 1111 -5.29 24.87 57.54
CA SER A 1111 -3.99 25.57 57.33
C SER A 1111 -2.61 24.89 57.56
N SER A 1112 -1.80 24.91 56.47
CA SER A 1112 -0.34 25.22 56.38
C SER A 1112 0.74 24.42 57.13
N GLY A 1113 1.85 24.08 56.43
CA GLY A 1113 3.19 23.97 57.05
C GLY A 1113 4.15 22.89 56.51
N SER A 1114 5.40 23.30 56.22
CA SER A 1114 6.62 22.47 56.15
C SER A 1114 7.64 23.06 57.17
N PRO A 1115 8.95 22.67 57.29
CA PRO A 1115 9.75 21.60 56.66
C PRO A 1115 10.72 20.84 57.64
N GLY A 1116 11.69 20.07 57.12
CA GLY A 1116 12.93 19.59 57.79
C GLY A 1116 13.34 18.16 57.34
N SER A 1117 14.56 17.78 56.92
CA SER A 1117 15.99 18.07 57.29
C SER A 1117 16.45 17.33 58.57
N SER A 1118 17.60 16.64 58.68
CA SER A 1118 18.85 16.61 57.86
C SER A 1118 19.79 15.41 58.19
N SER A 1119 20.95 15.29 57.49
CA SER A 1119 22.28 14.74 57.96
C SER A 1119 22.43 13.23 58.30
N SER A 1120 23.61 12.56 58.20
CA SER A 1120 24.94 12.84 57.56
C SER A 1120 25.89 11.61 57.57
N SER A 1121 27.05 11.70 56.88
CA SER A 1121 28.37 11.01 57.15
C SER A 1121 28.51 9.47 56.98
N SER A 1122 29.67 8.87 56.60
CA SER A 1122 30.97 9.39 56.07
C SER A 1122 31.98 8.29 55.61
N GLY A 1123 32.73 8.54 54.52
CA GLY A 1123 34.12 8.05 54.25
C GLY A 1123 34.34 6.62 53.70
N GLY A 1124 35.39 6.31 52.92
CA GLY A 1124 36.38 7.17 52.21
C GLY A 1124 37.64 6.43 51.69
N SER A 1125 38.28 6.94 50.61
CA SER A 1125 39.65 6.62 50.08
C SER A 1125 39.95 5.17 49.59
N SER A 1126 40.89 4.87 48.66
CA SER A 1126 41.57 5.63 47.58
C SER A 1126 42.52 4.73 46.75
N SER A 1127 42.62 4.90 45.41
CA SER A 1127 43.88 4.82 44.61
C SER A 1127 43.65 4.85 43.08
N SER A 1128 44.71 5.12 42.31
CA SER A 1128 44.82 5.08 40.84
C SER A 1128 46.29 4.80 40.47
N PRO A 1129 46.69 4.39 39.24
CA PRO A 1129 46.79 5.36 38.11
C PRO A 1129 46.62 4.80 36.67
N SER A 1130 46.52 5.72 35.70
CA SER A 1130 46.87 5.61 34.25
C SER A 1130 46.20 4.55 33.33
N GLY A 1131 45.86 4.85 32.07
CA GLY A 1131 45.89 6.13 31.36
C GLY A 1131 45.70 6.02 29.83
N SER A 1132 45.22 7.11 29.20
CA SER A 1132 44.88 7.30 27.76
C SER A 1132 43.74 6.41 27.21
N GLY A 1133 42.78 6.90 26.42
CA GLY A 1133 42.40 8.25 25.95
C GLY A 1133 41.58 8.09 24.65
N SER A 1134 40.57 8.87 24.24
CA SER A 1134 39.98 10.18 24.55
C SER A 1134 38.87 10.40 23.48
N PRO A 1135 38.09 11.50 23.45
CA PRO A 1135 37.38 12.22 24.52
C PRO A 1135 35.87 12.35 24.20
N SER A 1136 35.10 13.07 25.02
CA SER A 1136 33.75 13.54 24.62
C SER A 1136 33.33 14.86 25.30
N TYR A 1137 32.41 15.58 24.64
CA TYR A 1137 31.56 16.68 25.12
C TYR A 1137 32.12 18.08 25.50
N SER A 1138 31.26 19.04 25.16
CA SER A 1138 30.97 20.33 25.84
C SER A 1138 31.52 21.66 25.28
N SER A 1139 30.71 22.69 25.54
CA SER A 1139 30.66 24.04 24.96
C SER A 1139 31.64 25.06 25.57
N TYR A 1140 31.96 26.13 24.82
CA TYR A 1140 32.20 27.47 25.39
C TYR A 1140 31.90 28.60 24.38
N SER A 1141 31.86 29.85 24.87
CA SER A 1141 31.55 31.07 24.10
C SER A 1141 32.48 32.24 24.48
N SER A 1142 32.40 33.36 23.74
CA SER A 1142 33.11 34.65 23.94
C SER A 1142 34.61 34.68 23.51
N SER A 1143 35.26 35.82 23.17
CA SER A 1143 34.77 37.12 22.61
C SER A 1143 35.92 38.04 22.13
N SER A 1144 35.56 39.14 21.43
CA SER A 1144 36.32 40.39 21.15
C SER A 1144 37.31 40.43 19.95
N GLY A 1145 37.44 41.55 19.21
CA GLY A 1145 36.60 42.78 19.25
C GLY A 1145 37.11 44.00 18.43
N SER A 1146 36.28 45.05 18.38
CA SER A 1146 36.51 46.41 17.80
C SER A 1146 36.57 46.48 16.25
N SER A 1147 35.99 47.47 15.55
CA SER A 1147 35.23 48.71 15.90
C SER A 1147 34.28 49.09 14.71
N SER A 1148 33.56 50.23 14.58
CA SER A 1148 33.45 51.52 15.30
C SER A 1148 32.12 52.26 14.96
N SER A 1149 31.80 53.34 15.71
CA SER A 1149 30.84 54.44 15.42
C SER A 1149 29.31 54.18 15.32
N SER A 1150 28.54 55.09 15.91
CA SER A 1150 27.05 55.16 16.04
C SER A 1150 26.60 56.63 15.75
N PRO A 1151 25.36 57.13 16.00
CA PRO A 1151 24.09 56.57 16.55
C PRO A 1151 22.98 56.55 15.44
N SER A 1152 21.70 56.99 15.50
CA SER A 1152 20.75 57.65 16.45
C SER A 1152 19.33 57.62 15.81
N SER A 1153 18.17 57.75 16.48
CA SER A 1153 17.79 57.74 17.92
C SER A 1153 16.24 57.64 18.08
N TYR A 1154 15.73 57.56 19.33
CA TYR A 1154 14.31 57.51 19.73
C TYR A 1154 13.41 58.69 19.30
N SER A 1155 12.11 58.44 19.06
CA SER A 1155 11.01 58.75 20.03
C SER A 1155 9.58 58.50 19.50
N SER A 1156 8.63 58.34 20.43
CA SER A 1156 7.16 58.21 20.25
C SER A 1156 6.45 59.47 20.86
N PRO A 1157 5.10 59.61 21.03
CA PRO A 1157 3.97 58.74 20.65
C PRO A 1157 2.65 59.46 20.16
N SER A 1158 1.61 58.65 19.90
CA SER A 1158 0.20 58.85 20.33
C SER A 1158 -0.86 59.65 19.52
N SER A 1159 -2.05 59.03 19.45
CA SER A 1159 -3.40 59.55 19.79
C SER A 1159 -4.45 59.82 18.68
N TYR A 1160 -5.72 59.56 19.06
CA TYR A 1160 -7.02 59.82 18.39
C TYR A 1160 -7.30 59.14 17.02
N SER A 1161 -8.55 58.89 16.58
CA SER A 1161 -9.81 58.46 17.26
C SER A 1161 -10.95 58.33 16.23
N SER A 1162 -11.84 57.34 16.32
CA SER A 1162 -13.32 57.50 16.22
C SER A 1162 -14.06 56.16 16.00
N SER A 1163 -15.05 55.88 16.84
CA SER A 1163 -16.28 55.17 16.42
C SER A 1163 -17.38 56.23 16.14
N PRO A 1164 -18.52 55.87 15.53
CA PRO A 1164 -19.64 55.46 16.38
C PRO A 1164 -20.60 54.38 15.82
N ASN A 1165 -20.97 53.47 16.73
CA ASN A 1165 -22.30 52.90 16.98
C ASN A 1165 -23.20 52.35 15.84
N TYR A 1166 -23.53 51.06 16.01
CA TYR A 1166 -24.79 50.46 15.58
C TYR A 1166 -26.03 51.17 16.18
N GLY A 1167 -27.16 51.08 15.47
CA GLY A 1167 -28.50 51.22 16.04
C GLY A 1167 -29.19 49.85 16.16
N SER A 1168 -30.04 49.67 17.17
CA SER A 1168 -30.72 48.39 17.47
C SER A 1168 -32.24 48.48 17.27
N SER A 1169 -32.90 47.37 16.91
CA SER A 1169 -33.95 46.71 17.73
C SER A 1169 -34.89 45.74 16.97
N SER A 1170 -35.48 44.82 17.75
CA SER A 1170 -36.84 44.25 17.61
C SER A 1170 -37.27 43.47 16.35
N SER A 1171 -37.17 42.14 16.47
CA SER A 1171 -38.30 41.17 16.41
C SER A 1171 -39.37 41.24 15.31
N SER A 1172 -39.46 40.17 14.50
CA SER A 1172 -40.73 39.54 14.10
C SER A 1172 -40.53 38.11 13.62
N SER A 1173 -41.29 37.14 14.14
CA SER A 1173 -41.51 35.85 13.47
C SER A 1173 -42.40 36.06 12.23
N PRO A 1174 -42.31 35.19 11.21
CA PRO A 1174 -43.37 34.19 11.13
C PRO A 1174 -42.90 32.78 10.78
N SER A 1175 -43.74 31.80 11.12
CA SER A 1175 -43.64 30.41 10.67
C SER A 1175 -43.90 30.27 9.18
N TYR A 1176 -43.10 29.47 8.48
CA TYR A 1176 -43.48 28.87 7.19
C TYR A 1176 -43.01 27.42 7.08
N THR A 1177 -43.96 26.51 6.88
CA THR A 1177 -43.71 25.16 6.37
C THR A 1177 -43.72 25.16 4.85
N PRO A 1178 -42.90 24.32 4.21
CA PRO A 1178 -43.20 23.79 2.88
C PRO A 1178 -43.26 22.26 2.89
N SER A 1179 -44.41 21.71 2.49
CA SER A 1179 -44.54 20.30 2.11
C SER A 1179 -43.83 20.03 0.77
N PRO A 1180 -43.37 18.81 0.48
CA PRO A 1180 -42.61 18.53 -0.74
C PRO A 1180 -43.48 18.62 -2.00
N THR A 1181 -43.19 19.59 -2.86
CA THR A 1181 -43.78 19.67 -4.21
C THR A 1181 -43.09 18.70 -5.16
N TYR A 1182 -43.73 17.55 -5.41
CA TYR A 1182 -43.50 16.82 -6.66
C TYR A 1182 -43.75 17.76 -7.84
N TYR A 1183 -42.81 17.82 -8.80
CA TYR A 1183 -43.10 18.34 -10.14
C TYR A 1183 -42.90 17.25 -11.19
N SER A 1184 -43.97 16.98 -11.92
CA SER A 1184 -44.02 16.03 -13.01
C SER A 1184 -43.42 16.62 -14.29
N SER A 1185 -42.69 15.79 -15.04
CA SER A 1185 -42.12 16.17 -16.33
C SER A 1185 -43.21 16.48 -17.37
N PRO A 1186 -43.25 17.70 -17.95
CA PRO A 1186 -44.15 17.98 -19.07
C PRO A 1186 -43.57 17.41 -20.37
N SER A 1187 -44.32 16.54 -21.05
CA SER A 1187 -43.94 16.01 -22.35
C SER A 1187 -44.33 16.98 -23.48
N ARG A 1188 -43.40 17.28 -24.40
CA ARG A 1188 -43.74 17.79 -25.75
C ARG A 1188 -42.67 17.56 -26.81
N SER A 1189 -43.14 16.95 -27.88
CA SER A 1189 -42.52 16.54 -29.15
C SER A 1189 -41.52 17.50 -29.81
N PRO A 1190 -40.44 16.97 -30.43
CA PRO A 1190 -39.78 17.63 -31.57
C PRO A 1190 -40.59 17.47 -32.88
N PRO A 1191 -40.36 18.31 -33.91
CA PRO A 1191 -41.16 18.35 -35.14
C PRO A 1191 -40.76 17.31 -36.22
N ARG A 1192 -41.56 17.27 -37.29
CA ARG A 1192 -41.52 16.28 -38.39
C ARG A 1192 -40.35 16.45 -39.36
N SER A 1193 -39.87 15.33 -39.90
CA SER A 1193 -39.12 15.24 -41.16
C SER A 1193 -40.03 15.45 -42.39
N PRO A 1194 -39.49 15.83 -43.56
CA PRO A 1194 -40.12 15.60 -44.86
C PRO A 1194 -39.91 14.16 -45.36
N SER A 1195 -40.93 13.61 -46.02
CA SER A 1195 -40.82 12.44 -46.92
C SER A 1195 -40.08 12.79 -48.22
N GLY A 1196 -39.51 11.88 -49.00
CA GLY A 1196 -39.50 10.40 -48.89
C GLY A 1196 -39.93 9.72 -50.21
N GLY A 1197 -39.38 8.54 -50.51
CA GLY A 1197 -39.73 7.68 -51.67
C GLY A 1197 -38.52 7.27 -52.52
N GLY A 1198 -38.44 6.03 -53.04
CA GLY A 1198 -39.31 4.88 -52.77
C GLY A 1198 -39.03 3.66 -53.67
N GLY A 1199 -39.39 2.46 -53.18
CA GLY A 1199 -39.33 1.18 -53.90
C GLY A 1199 -37.95 0.48 -53.93
N GLY A 1200 -37.84 -0.84 -53.87
CA GLY A 1200 -38.89 -1.86 -53.60
C GLY A 1200 -38.48 -3.28 -54.04
N GLY A 1201 -39.14 -4.32 -53.51
CA GLY A 1201 -39.10 -5.69 -54.06
C GLY A 1201 -38.30 -6.73 -53.25
N PRO A 1202 -38.89 -7.90 -52.89
CA PRO A 1202 -38.21 -8.96 -52.12
C PRO A 1202 -37.96 -10.27 -52.90
N GLY A 1203 -37.09 -11.15 -52.36
CA GLY A 1203 -36.92 -12.54 -52.78
C GLY A 1203 -35.92 -13.29 -51.88
N GLY A 1204 -36.34 -14.38 -51.23
CA GLY A 1204 -35.59 -15.00 -50.12
C GLY A 1204 -34.98 -16.39 -50.40
N GLY A 1205 -34.39 -16.98 -49.35
CA GLY A 1205 -33.86 -18.36 -49.33
C GLY A 1205 -33.09 -18.65 -48.03
N GLY A 1206 -33.42 -19.76 -47.35
CA GLY A 1206 -32.64 -20.31 -46.21
C GLY A 1206 -31.72 -21.46 -46.66
N PRO A 1207 -31.44 -22.50 -45.83
CA PRO A 1207 -31.91 -22.74 -44.44
C PRO A 1207 -30.87 -23.33 -43.43
N GLY A 1208 -31.24 -23.37 -42.13
CA GLY A 1208 -30.69 -24.28 -41.09
C GLY A 1208 -29.25 -24.02 -40.57
N GLY A 1209 -28.83 -24.55 -39.42
CA GLY A 1209 -29.55 -25.25 -38.34
C GLY A 1209 -28.72 -26.34 -37.64
N GLY A 1210 -28.71 -26.41 -36.30
CA GLY A 1210 -28.15 -27.55 -35.54
C GLY A 1210 -27.39 -27.18 -34.24
N ASN A 1211 -27.62 -27.95 -33.17
CA ASN A 1211 -26.93 -27.84 -31.86
C ASN A 1211 -25.61 -28.64 -31.87
N PHE A 1212 -24.66 -28.33 -30.96
CA PHE A 1212 -24.36 -29.16 -29.77
C PHE A 1212 -23.25 -28.56 -28.88
N PHE A 1213 -22.99 -29.21 -27.74
CA PHE A 1213 -22.07 -28.81 -26.64
C PHE A 1213 -20.63 -28.43 -27.07
N GLY A 1214 -20.02 -27.55 -26.26
CA GLY A 1214 -18.61 -27.16 -26.27
C GLY A 1214 -18.30 -26.29 -25.07
#